data_AF-A0A285TT61-F1
#
_entry.id   AF-A0A285TT61-F1
#
_cell.length_a   1.000
_cell.length_b   1.000
_cell.length_c   1.000
_cell.angle_alpha   90.00
_cell.angle_beta   90.00
_cell.angle_gamma   90.00
#
_symmetry.space_group_name_H-M   'P 1'
#
loop_
_entity.id
_entity.type
_entity.pdbx_description
1 polymer ?
#
loop_
_entity_poly.entity_id
_entity_poly.type
_entity_poly.pdbx_seq_one_letter_code
_entity_poly.pdbx_strand_id
1 'polypeptide(L)'
;MNVETPLSSDEFEEVTLPELIDFSSLENPARPSEPDTVSSVLKSWIALEVLSPTLPFEKPKELTDRKPHDVFPLNNGPLPWEGKVDKCSQRQHCRRDECAQAADDEFSNGCVDNVVFFEIVLGSIPLAPATRQIIDVYGPSASDAKLNIGSKKSVIATAVVNEHGHIVDVGVSSFAWGLPMALDHKLGVLSEWTSAEENIKLKLKEIFRGSNEEGDEKPVTRKVIKAAFEWMLDQCSLRDRGLNIQEPSFCLRRNFKKGESVSSNSSILNSFFITDLELLLRKVDKGEELPKGVNDFLGLSPTPENPKDLLRDHEAIRKAVHPDYMPHCKWPGFPLVLLQQAAVNIAQHELRGKDGLMAVNGPPGTGKSTLLRDIVAERIYERACAMVKFGDPSAAFGVTGVKITYGSSDSSSDGAQKSGATEVFGLDKSLMGHEVVVASSNNKAVENISMELPDLSAVNGSDVRYFKSVSDWLYNEPPIPVKKRNSRNMRKWMTTIVENGYQGLERNTWGLIAAPLGKSANRRKFLDKVYFDRELSLRAYFKALFELDGGYLTDETTPTIAHIEGLQPYPMRKAAWKEACATFKSLQNDIIGEINLIKKAANAHSELNETRERISEIDAEIIEQNQLLKVNPAEDIVYTNRLKELEDRLSDLVDELSACERARPGMIAMFFMTKPARTWKAEFHRILNAKAATEKKIRDVQREIREREERQLEASQKSERLKAERDELILASRRLLNNISVYKEKYGTSFVDEEFFEQGHDRYNRISPWAYEELNERRHKLFKAALDVHRCFILMAPRQMRACMSAFQAISSGYPVDAELKPFVKDIWSSIFLIVPVISTTFAAAPRMFKDVDPNTLGWLLIDEAGQACPQHAVGSIMRFKRTMVVGDPLQIEPVVILPEKVSLALCNNFRVTFERWFAPKVSAQVLADRCSRYQAKFETEIGSRMVGIPLLVHRRCREPMFSISNAIAYDDKMVHAEPAEKQTLFRQTWGPSTWFDVKGSSEDKWSKAEGLALVDLLIRLAEAPTPQSEPDLYIIASFRKVADELRDLLDAAEKKHSLMTNIGIKNTTQFLSKRVGTIHTVQGGEADSVVMVLGAPDDSEGGAREWAFGKTPNMLNVAVSRAKQDFYVIGSYNAWSSVAYAPQLGSRLLREAFVSRHQEMRLSMFEKISMFDK
;
A
#
# COMPACT_ATOMS: atom_id res chain seq x y z
N MET A 1 7.66 17.26 -77.67
CA MET A 1 8.34 15.96 -77.62
C MET A 1 9.35 16.04 -76.49
N ASN A 2 9.25 15.39 -75.34
CA ASN A 2 8.33 14.37 -74.84
C ASN A 2 7.93 14.75 -73.41
N VAL A 3 6.62 14.75 -73.15
CA VAL A 3 6.04 14.81 -71.81
C VAL A 3 5.93 13.36 -71.36
N GLU A 4 6.80 12.91 -70.45
CA GLU A 4 6.58 11.65 -69.74
C GLU A 4 5.71 11.94 -68.51
N THR A 5 4.43 11.65 -68.67
CA THR A 5 3.49 11.39 -67.58
C THR A 5 4.03 10.26 -66.70
N PRO A 6 4.02 10.37 -65.36
CA PRO A 6 4.21 9.20 -64.51
C PRO A 6 2.97 8.31 -64.67
N LEU A 7 3.21 7.08 -65.08
CA LEU A 7 2.25 5.99 -65.13
C LEU A 7 1.56 5.84 -63.76
N SER A 8 0.23 5.94 -63.77
CA SER A 8 -0.63 5.42 -62.72
C SER A 8 -0.61 3.90 -62.77
N SER A 9 0.31 3.27 -62.05
CA SER A 9 0.22 1.84 -61.72
C SER A 9 -0.46 1.68 -60.36
N ASP A 10 -1.70 2.13 -60.27
CA ASP A 10 -2.68 1.67 -59.27
C ASP A 10 -3.44 0.49 -59.91
N GLU A 11 -2.71 -0.55 -60.34
CA GLU A 11 -3.33 -1.83 -60.69
C GLU A 11 -3.80 -2.52 -59.40
N PHE A 12 -4.96 -3.15 -59.49
CA PHE A 12 -5.78 -3.64 -58.39
C PHE A 12 -5.09 -4.75 -57.58
N GLU A 13 -4.38 -4.39 -56.51
CA GLU A 13 -4.14 -5.32 -55.41
C GLU A 13 -5.43 -5.46 -54.59
N GLU A 14 -6.13 -6.57 -54.80
CA GLU A 14 -7.26 -6.98 -53.98
C GLU A 14 -6.73 -7.45 -52.62
N VAL A 15 -6.95 -6.66 -51.55
CA VAL A 15 -6.55 -7.05 -50.20
C VAL A 15 -7.47 -8.18 -49.75
N THR A 16 -6.94 -9.40 -49.64
CA THR A 16 -7.70 -10.56 -49.15
C THR A 16 -7.98 -10.38 -47.66
N LEU A 17 -9.26 -10.31 -47.29
CA LEU A 17 -9.70 -10.22 -45.90
C LEU A 17 -10.02 -11.61 -45.34
N PRO A 18 -9.54 -11.94 -44.12
CA PRO A 18 -9.92 -13.18 -43.46
C PRO A 18 -11.38 -13.16 -43.02
N GLU A 19 -11.98 -14.35 -42.93
CA GLU A 19 -13.33 -14.51 -42.37
C GLU A 19 -13.44 -13.91 -40.96
N LEU A 20 -14.60 -13.31 -40.68
CA LEU A 20 -14.91 -12.79 -39.35
C LEU A 20 -15.03 -13.94 -38.36
N ILE A 21 -14.42 -13.79 -37.19
CA ILE A 21 -14.60 -14.70 -36.08
C ILE A 21 -15.99 -14.44 -35.50
N ASP A 22 -16.86 -15.46 -35.53
CA ASP A 22 -18.21 -15.35 -35.00
C ASP A 22 -18.19 -15.38 -33.47
N PHE A 23 -18.13 -14.19 -32.87
CA PHE A 23 -18.37 -14.00 -31.44
C PHE A 23 -19.86 -13.77 -31.12
N SER A 24 -20.72 -13.67 -32.13
CA SER A 24 -22.15 -13.44 -31.95
C SER A 24 -22.89 -14.70 -31.51
N SER A 25 -22.37 -15.88 -31.83
CA SER A 25 -22.84 -17.18 -31.35
C SER A 25 -22.41 -17.52 -29.90
N LEU A 26 -21.49 -16.75 -29.31
CA LEU A 26 -21.12 -16.94 -27.91
C LEU A 26 -22.29 -16.58 -27.00
N GLU A 27 -22.90 -17.62 -26.43
CA GLU A 27 -23.91 -17.48 -25.39
C GLU A 27 -23.25 -17.03 -24.08
N ASN A 28 -24.02 -16.30 -23.29
CA ASN A 28 -23.59 -15.90 -21.96
C ASN A 28 -23.32 -17.19 -21.15
N PRO A 29 -22.11 -17.38 -20.59
CA PRO A 29 -21.81 -18.58 -19.81
C PRO A 29 -22.86 -18.76 -18.71
N ALA A 30 -23.17 -20.04 -18.41
CA ALA A 30 -24.17 -20.38 -17.42
C ALA A 30 -23.90 -19.65 -16.10
N ARG A 31 -24.94 -19.05 -15.54
CA ARG A 31 -24.83 -18.27 -14.31
C ARG A 31 -24.26 -19.16 -13.19
N PRO A 32 -23.23 -18.72 -12.45
CA PRO A 32 -22.62 -19.53 -11.38
C PRO A 32 -23.64 -20.06 -10.38
N SER A 33 -23.45 -21.27 -9.84
CA SER A 33 -24.38 -21.85 -8.86
C SER A 33 -24.30 -21.17 -7.49
N GLU A 34 -23.09 -20.79 -7.07
CA GLU A 34 -22.80 -20.17 -5.77
C GLU A 34 -22.38 -18.70 -5.94
N PRO A 35 -22.85 -17.79 -5.09
CA PRO A 35 -22.42 -16.40 -5.09
C PRO A 35 -21.01 -16.23 -4.51
N ASP A 36 -20.32 -15.16 -4.89
CA ASP A 36 -19.03 -14.73 -4.34
C ASP A 36 -17.89 -15.77 -4.41
N THR A 37 -17.97 -16.76 -5.31
CA THR A 37 -16.84 -17.68 -5.54
C THR A 37 -15.64 -16.93 -6.14
N VAL A 38 -14.42 -17.39 -5.86
CA VAL A 38 -13.19 -16.74 -6.35
C VAL A 38 -13.16 -16.62 -7.87
N SER A 39 -13.53 -17.69 -8.58
CA SER A 39 -13.62 -17.68 -10.04
C SER A 39 -14.61 -16.60 -10.51
N SER A 40 -15.76 -16.45 -9.84
CA SER A 40 -16.74 -15.42 -10.16
C SER A 40 -16.24 -14.00 -9.88
N VAL A 41 -15.57 -13.79 -8.76
CA VAL A 41 -14.94 -12.49 -8.42
C VAL A 41 -13.89 -12.12 -9.46
N LEU A 42 -12.96 -13.03 -9.78
CA LEU A 42 -11.91 -12.78 -10.78
C LEU A 42 -12.49 -12.53 -12.17
N LYS A 43 -13.46 -13.33 -12.64
CA LYS A 43 -14.16 -13.12 -13.92
C LYS A 43 -14.86 -11.77 -13.98
N SER A 44 -15.51 -11.36 -12.89
CA SER A 44 -16.17 -10.05 -12.80
C SER A 44 -15.18 -8.89 -12.85
N TRP A 45 -14.00 -9.03 -12.23
CA TRP A 45 -12.93 -8.04 -12.31
C TRP A 45 -12.29 -7.98 -13.70
N ILE A 46 -12.07 -9.13 -14.36
CA ILE A 46 -11.61 -9.17 -15.76
C ILE A 46 -12.61 -8.43 -16.66
N ALA A 47 -13.90 -8.74 -16.56
CA ALA A 47 -14.94 -8.10 -17.35
C ALA A 47 -15.01 -6.58 -17.11
N LEU A 48 -14.82 -6.13 -15.86
CA LEU A 48 -14.72 -4.71 -15.53
C LEU A 48 -13.49 -4.05 -16.18
N GLU A 49 -12.33 -4.71 -16.15
CA GLU A 49 -11.10 -4.18 -16.74
C GLU A 49 -11.15 -4.17 -18.28
N VAL A 50 -11.84 -5.15 -18.90
CA VAL A 50 -12.08 -5.18 -20.35
C VAL A 50 -12.86 -3.94 -20.80
N LEU A 51 -13.86 -3.51 -20.03
CA LEU A 51 -14.66 -2.32 -20.29
C LEU A 51 -14.00 -1.01 -19.81
N SER A 52 -12.81 -1.07 -19.22
CA SER A 52 -12.10 0.10 -18.68
C SER A 52 -10.93 0.49 -19.59
N PRO A 53 -11.07 1.49 -20.48
CA PRO A 53 -9.98 1.89 -21.37
C PRO A 53 -8.82 2.51 -20.57
N THR A 54 -7.61 2.00 -20.81
CA THR A 54 -6.41 2.26 -19.99
C THR A 54 -5.79 3.63 -20.19
N LEU A 55 -5.73 4.10 -21.43
CA LEU A 55 -5.06 5.34 -21.84
C LEU A 55 -5.95 6.14 -22.79
N PRO A 56 -7.07 6.68 -22.28
CA PRO A 56 -7.93 7.54 -23.09
C PRO A 56 -7.19 8.85 -23.40
N PHE A 57 -7.21 9.28 -24.68
CA PHE A 57 -6.44 10.43 -25.16
C PHE A 57 -7.34 11.47 -25.85
N GLU A 58 -6.95 12.74 -25.80
CA GLU A 58 -7.59 13.80 -26.61
C GLU A 58 -6.75 14.14 -27.84
N LYS A 59 -5.43 14.22 -27.67
CA LYS A 59 -4.47 14.59 -28.72
C LYS A 59 -3.49 13.44 -28.98
N PRO A 60 -3.14 13.11 -30.24
CA PRO A 60 -2.22 12.00 -30.56
C PRO A 60 -0.88 12.02 -29.82
N LYS A 61 -0.34 13.21 -29.53
CA LYS A 61 0.90 13.37 -28.76
C LYS A 61 0.84 12.81 -27.33
N GLU A 62 -0.35 12.58 -26.78
CA GLU A 62 -0.52 11.98 -25.45
C GLU A 62 -0.25 10.47 -25.44
N LEU A 63 -0.29 9.83 -26.62
CA LEU A 63 0.10 8.42 -26.82
C LEU A 63 1.63 8.25 -26.99
N THR A 64 2.36 9.35 -27.06
CA THR A 64 3.83 9.40 -27.01
C THR A 64 4.27 9.96 -25.66
N ASP A 65 5.59 10.08 -25.43
CA ASP A 65 6.15 10.81 -24.27
C ASP A 65 5.89 12.34 -24.37
N ARG A 66 4.71 12.74 -24.87
CA ARG A 66 4.30 14.12 -25.17
C ARG A 66 5.21 14.83 -26.17
N LYS A 67 5.88 14.05 -27.02
CA LYS A 67 6.76 14.54 -28.09
C LYS A 67 5.95 14.69 -29.39
N PRO A 68 5.66 15.92 -29.84
CA PRO A 68 4.81 16.15 -31.02
C PRO A 68 5.43 15.65 -32.31
N HIS A 69 6.77 15.62 -32.40
CA HIS A 69 7.53 15.19 -33.58
C HIS A 69 7.57 13.67 -33.77
N ASP A 70 7.04 12.89 -32.83
CA ASP A 70 6.89 11.44 -32.95
C ASP A 70 5.51 11.04 -33.50
N VAL A 71 4.68 12.00 -33.89
CA VAL A 71 3.35 11.75 -34.50
C VAL A 71 3.42 12.10 -35.98
N PHE A 72 3.09 11.13 -36.82
CA PHE A 72 3.09 11.29 -38.29
C PHE A 72 1.67 11.15 -38.83
N PRO A 73 1.19 12.07 -39.68
CA PRO A 73 -0.13 11.95 -40.29
C PRO A 73 -0.15 10.83 -41.33
N LEU A 74 -1.25 10.06 -41.38
CA LEU A 74 -1.45 9.02 -42.40
C LEU A 74 -2.17 9.54 -43.64
N ASN A 75 -2.93 10.62 -43.52
CA ASN A 75 -3.86 11.07 -44.56
C ASN A 75 -3.21 11.97 -45.63
N ASN A 76 -2.04 12.57 -45.34
CA ASN A 76 -1.38 13.57 -46.20
C ASN A 76 0.11 13.20 -46.42
N GLY A 77 0.59 13.12 -47.66
CA GLY A 77 2.02 12.86 -48.01
C GLY A 77 2.37 11.39 -48.29
N PRO A 78 3.65 11.00 -48.42
CA PRO A 78 4.07 9.60 -48.41
C PRO A 78 4.00 9.01 -47.00
N LEU A 79 3.81 7.69 -46.86
CA LEU A 79 3.90 7.02 -45.56
C LEU A 79 5.32 7.15 -44.99
N PRO A 80 5.51 7.08 -43.66
CA PRO A 80 6.82 7.31 -43.05
C PRO A 80 7.90 6.40 -43.62
N TRP A 81 7.59 5.13 -43.94
CA TRP A 81 8.54 4.16 -44.49
C TRP A 81 8.67 4.18 -46.03
N GLU A 82 7.85 4.96 -46.74
CA GLU A 82 7.94 5.12 -48.21
C GLU A 82 8.96 6.20 -48.61
N GLY A 83 9.31 7.11 -47.69
CA GLY A 83 10.38 8.09 -47.88
C GLY A 83 11.70 7.63 -47.26
N LYS A 84 12.83 8.18 -47.71
CA LYS A 84 14.06 8.15 -46.89
C LYS A 84 13.78 8.96 -45.63
N VAL A 85 13.31 8.30 -44.57
CA VAL A 85 13.29 8.89 -43.24
C VAL A 85 14.71 9.34 -42.97
N ASP A 86 14.93 10.64 -42.81
CA ASP A 86 16.20 11.14 -42.34
C ASP A 86 16.52 10.40 -41.04
N LYS A 87 17.49 9.46 -41.10
CA LYS A 87 18.08 8.81 -39.93
C LYS A 87 18.67 9.83 -38.94
N CYS A 88 18.63 11.13 -39.30
CA CYS A 88 19.21 12.25 -38.60
C CYS A 88 18.22 13.44 -38.42
N SER A 89 17.00 13.21 -37.93
CA SER A 89 16.12 14.33 -37.55
C SER A 89 16.57 15.08 -36.26
N GLN A 90 17.72 14.71 -35.66
CA GLN A 90 18.35 15.51 -34.61
C GLN A 90 19.17 16.70 -35.14
N ARG A 91 19.42 16.81 -36.46
CA ARG A 91 20.24 17.90 -37.04
C ARG A 91 19.47 19.16 -37.44
N GLN A 92 18.13 19.12 -37.56
CA GLN A 92 17.34 20.26 -38.04
C GLN A 92 17.07 21.38 -37.02
N HIS A 93 17.75 21.39 -35.87
CA HIS A 93 17.80 22.57 -34.98
C HIS A 93 19.20 23.21 -34.88
N CYS A 94 20.17 22.78 -35.69
CA CYS A 94 21.40 23.54 -35.87
C CYS A 94 21.20 24.54 -37.02
N ARG A 95 21.14 25.83 -36.67
CA ARG A 95 21.29 26.92 -37.65
C ARG A 95 22.65 26.73 -38.34
N ARG A 96 22.69 27.00 -39.65
CA ARG A 96 23.83 26.75 -40.57
C ARG A 96 25.16 27.41 -40.17
N ASP A 97 25.19 28.28 -39.17
CA ASP A 97 26.43 28.89 -38.66
C ASP A 97 27.10 28.07 -37.54
N GLU A 98 26.48 27.00 -37.03
CA GLU A 98 27.05 26.14 -35.97
C GLU A 98 27.73 24.87 -36.51
N CYS A 99 27.70 24.60 -37.81
CA CYS A 99 28.23 23.34 -38.39
C CYS A 99 29.66 23.44 -38.95
N ALA A 100 30.29 24.62 -38.97
CA ALA A 100 31.65 24.77 -39.48
C ALA A 100 32.76 24.49 -38.44
N GLN A 101 32.41 24.27 -37.17
CA GLN A 101 33.37 23.98 -36.09
C GLN A 101 33.24 22.57 -35.49
N ALA A 102 32.34 21.74 -36.01
CA ALA A 102 32.12 20.36 -35.55
C ALA A 102 32.96 19.33 -36.32
N ALA A 103 34.17 19.69 -36.76
CA ALA A 103 35.10 18.78 -37.45
C ALA A 103 36.19 18.22 -36.53
N ASP A 104 36.37 18.76 -35.31
CA ASP A 104 37.49 18.40 -34.41
C ASP A 104 37.07 17.81 -33.05
N ASP A 105 35.78 17.50 -32.84
CA ASP A 105 35.29 16.93 -31.57
C ASP A 105 35.16 15.39 -31.62
N GLU A 106 36.15 14.68 -31.08
CA GLU A 106 36.12 13.23 -30.78
C GLU A 106 35.14 12.83 -29.66
N PHE A 107 34.27 13.74 -29.21
CA PHE A 107 33.25 13.53 -28.17
C PHE A 107 31.83 13.66 -28.74
N SER A 108 31.51 12.84 -29.75
CA SER A 108 30.10 12.50 -30.01
C SER A 108 29.80 11.19 -29.30
N ASN A 109 28.89 11.26 -28.31
CA ASN A 109 28.29 10.09 -27.69
C ASN A 109 27.91 9.09 -28.78
N GLY A 110 28.37 7.84 -28.64
CA GLY A 110 28.00 6.76 -29.54
C GLY A 110 26.50 6.83 -29.84
N CYS A 111 26.18 7.13 -31.10
CA CYS A 111 24.84 6.97 -31.63
C CYS A 111 24.48 5.51 -31.38
N VAL A 112 23.69 5.25 -30.35
CA VAL A 112 23.03 3.96 -30.18
C VAL A 112 22.30 3.73 -31.49
N ASP A 113 22.61 2.64 -32.19
CA ASP A 113 21.86 2.12 -33.34
C ASP A 113 20.41 1.87 -32.88
N ASN A 114 19.62 2.93 -32.85
CA ASN A 114 18.20 2.86 -32.56
C ASN A 114 17.53 2.43 -33.85
N VAL A 115 16.85 1.29 -33.81
CA VAL A 115 16.00 0.85 -34.90
C VAL A 115 14.67 1.55 -34.74
N VAL A 116 14.22 2.19 -35.81
CA VAL A 116 12.98 2.96 -35.83
C VAL A 116 11.85 2.03 -36.26
N PHE A 117 10.77 2.06 -35.50
CA PHE A 117 9.51 1.37 -35.80
C PHE A 117 8.38 2.41 -35.83
N PHE A 118 7.33 2.12 -36.58
CA PHE A 118 6.13 2.94 -36.65
C PHE A 118 4.92 2.16 -36.14
N GLU A 119 4.23 2.69 -35.15
CA GLU A 119 3.02 2.13 -34.57
C GLU A 119 1.81 2.85 -35.16
N ILE A 120 1.12 2.19 -36.09
CA ILE A 120 -0.06 2.66 -36.79
C ILE A 120 -1.26 2.53 -35.85
N VAL A 121 -2.04 3.61 -35.70
CA VAL A 121 -3.27 3.61 -34.90
C VAL A 121 -4.46 3.34 -35.83
N LEU A 122 -5.08 2.16 -35.69
CA LEU A 122 -6.19 1.69 -36.53
C LEU A 122 -7.53 2.23 -36.03
N GLY A 123 -7.66 3.56 -35.99
CA GLY A 123 -8.88 4.26 -35.60
C GLY A 123 -9.12 4.37 -34.09
N SER A 124 -10.16 5.11 -33.72
CA SER A 124 -10.50 5.34 -32.31
C SER A 124 -12.00 5.57 -32.05
N ILE A 125 -12.46 5.13 -30.88
CA ILE A 125 -13.82 5.27 -30.37
C ILE A 125 -13.90 6.50 -29.47
N PRO A 126 -14.75 7.49 -29.77
CA PRO A 126 -15.03 8.58 -28.84
C PRO A 126 -15.75 8.04 -27.59
N LEU A 127 -15.22 8.33 -26.40
CA LEU A 127 -15.72 7.71 -25.18
C LEU A 127 -17.02 8.32 -24.66
N ALA A 128 -17.28 9.60 -24.96
CA ALA A 128 -18.51 10.26 -24.54
C ALA A 128 -19.78 9.61 -25.16
N PRO A 129 -19.89 9.42 -26.50
CA PRO A 129 -21.02 8.71 -27.07
C PRO A 129 -21.08 7.23 -26.65
N ALA A 130 -19.93 6.55 -26.54
CA ALA A 130 -19.89 5.16 -26.06
C ALA A 130 -20.48 5.01 -24.65
N THR A 131 -20.09 5.90 -23.74
CA THR A 131 -20.61 5.90 -22.36
C THR A 131 -22.09 6.26 -22.33
N ARG A 132 -22.53 7.20 -23.18
CA ARG A 132 -23.95 7.55 -23.28
C ARG A 132 -24.79 6.34 -23.70
N GLN A 133 -24.36 5.58 -24.71
CA GLN A 133 -25.06 4.36 -25.11
C GLN A 133 -25.10 3.30 -24.01
N ILE A 134 -24.00 3.13 -23.28
CA ILE A 134 -23.98 2.25 -22.11
C ILE A 134 -25.02 2.71 -21.08
N ILE A 135 -25.10 4.01 -20.80
CA ILE A 135 -26.11 4.58 -19.88
C ILE A 135 -27.53 4.38 -20.43
N ASP A 136 -27.74 4.52 -21.73
CA ASP A 136 -29.06 4.32 -22.36
C ASP A 136 -29.52 2.84 -22.23
N VAL A 137 -28.59 1.89 -22.30
CA VAL A 137 -28.86 0.44 -22.15
C VAL A 137 -29.12 0.04 -20.69
N TYR A 138 -28.32 0.52 -19.74
CA TYR A 138 -28.36 0.08 -18.33
C TYR A 138 -29.13 1.05 -17.40
N GLY A 139 -29.51 2.21 -17.91
CA GLY A 139 -30.17 3.30 -17.19
C GLY A 139 -29.18 4.23 -16.47
N PRO A 140 -29.59 5.49 -16.20
CA PRO A 140 -28.77 6.45 -15.49
C PRO A 140 -28.67 6.14 -13.99
N SER A 141 -27.61 6.67 -13.40
CA SER A 141 -27.35 6.62 -11.97
C SER A 141 -26.90 7.98 -11.45
N ALA A 142 -27.10 8.23 -10.15
CA ALA A 142 -26.62 9.47 -9.52
C ALA A 142 -25.07 9.60 -9.55
N SER A 143 -24.34 8.49 -9.78
CA SER A 143 -22.88 8.51 -9.89
C SER A 143 -22.40 8.89 -11.29
N ASP A 144 -23.25 8.90 -12.31
CA ASP A 144 -22.81 9.07 -13.70
C ASP A 144 -22.27 10.49 -13.96
N ALA A 145 -22.72 11.47 -13.17
CA ALA A 145 -22.13 12.81 -13.13
C ALA A 145 -20.65 12.82 -12.68
N LYS A 146 -20.14 11.75 -12.06
CA LYS A 146 -18.73 11.59 -11.66
C LYS A 146 -17.83 11.16 -12.83
N LEU A 147 -18.40 10.69 -13.93
CA LEU A 147 -17.65 10.15 -15.06
C LEU A 147 -17.07 11.28 -15.93
N ASN A 148 -15.82 11.67 -15.64
CA ASN A 148 -15.14 12.73 -16.40
C ASN A 148 -14.46 12.17 -17.67
N ILE A 149 -15.28 11.89 -18.68
CA ILE A 149 -14.82 11.28 -19.93
C ILE A 149 -14.38 12.33 -20.96
N GLY A 150 -14.93 13.56 -20.91
CA GLY A 150 -14.53 14.66 -21.78
C GLY A 150 -14.62 14.31 -23.28
N SER A 151 -13.77 14.94 -24.10
CA SER A 151 -13.63 14.62 -25.53
C SER A 151 -12.61 13.50 -25.81
N LYS A 152 -12.36 12.64 -24.81
CA LYS A 152 -11.35 11.58 -24.92
C LYS A 152 -11.80 10.44 -25.83
N LYS A 153 -10.81 9.72 -26.33
CA LYS A 153 -10.96 8.62 -27.27
C LYS A 153 -10.16 7.40 -26.81
N SER A 154 -10.62 6.21 -27.17
CA SER A 154 -9.90 4.95 -27.00
C SER A 154 -9.49 4.39 -28.35
N VAL A 155 -8.28 3.84 -28.46
CA VAL A 155 -7.80 3.21 -29.69
C VAL A 155 -8.52 1.88 -29.93
N ILE A 156 -8.81 1.53 -31.19
CA ILE A 156 -9.43 0.24 -31.56
C ILE A 156 -8.38 -0.88 -31.67
N ALA A 157 -7.33 -0.64 -32.45
CA ALA A 157 -6.22 -1.56 -32.63
C ALA A 157 -4.95 -0.80 -33.05
N THR A 158 -3.79 -1.45 -32.95
CA THR A 158 -2.52 -0.92 -33.47
C THR A 158 -1.78 -1.96 -34.31
N ALA A 159 -0.96 -1.48 -35.24
CA ALA A 159 -0.03 -2.31 -36.01
C ALA A 159 1.37 -1.69 -35.96
N VAL A 160 2.37 -2.46 -35.53
CA VAL A 160 3.76 -2.02 -35.46
C VAL A 160 4.50 -2.51 -36.70
N VAL A 161 5.07 -1.58 -37.47
CA VAL A 161 5.89 -1.87 -38.64
C VAL A 161 7.33 -1.41 -38.44
N ASN A 162 8.28 -2.07 -39.11
CA ASN A 162 9.70 -1.69 -39.09
C ASN A 162 10.00 -0.47 -40.00
N GLU A 163 11.28 -0.09 -40.11
CA GLU A 163 11.71 1.04 -40.96
C GLU A 163 11.44 0.84 -42.47
N HIS A 164 11.17 -0.41 -42.90
CA HIS A 164 10.82 -0.77 -44.27
C HIS A 164 9.30 -0.95 -44.47
N GLY A 165 8.50 -0.74 -43.42
CA GLY A 165 7.06 -0.91 -43.50
C GLY A 165 6.57 -2.35 -43.36
N HIS A 166 7.41 -3.32 -43.01
CA HIS A 166 6.95 -4.70 -42.78
C HIS A 166 6.37 -4.86 -41.38
N ILE A 167 5.33 -5.67 -41.26
CA ILE A 167 4.62 -5.90 -40.00
C ILE A 167 5.47 -6.68 -39.00
N VAL A 168 5.50 -6.20 -37.76
CA VAL A 168 6.23 -6.82 -36.66
C VAL A 168 5.25 -7.42 -35.66
N ASP A 169 4.26 -6.63 -35.23
CA ASP A 169 3.25 -7.08 -34.29
C ASP A 169 1.96 -6.26 -34.38
N VAL A 170 0.85 -6.76 -33.84
CA VAL A 170 -0.44 -6.07 -33.80
C VAL A 170 -1.07 -6.15 -32.40
N GLY A 171 -1.77 -5.09 -32.02
CA GLY A 171 -2.49 -4.98 -30.77
C GLY A 171 -3.98 -4.76 -30.99
N VAL A 172 -4.83 -5.31 -30.12
CA VAL A 172 -6.29 -5.17 -30.17
C VAL A 172 -6.80 -4.62 -28.84
N SER A 173 -7.76 -3.69 -28.87
CA SER A 173 -8.36 -3.12 -27.67
C SER A 173 -9.48 -3.98 -27.09
N SER A 174 -9.36 -4.30 -25.80
CA SER A 174 -10.36 -4.99 -24.99
C SER A 174 -11.66 -4.19 -24.93
N PHE A 175 -11.56 -2.85 -24.87
CA PHE A 175 -12.73 -1.98 -24.86
C PHE A 175 -13.47 -2.00 -26.19
N ALA A 176 -12.74 -1.97 -27.32
CA ALA A 176 -13.35 -2.00 -28.64
C ALA A 176 -14.15 -3.30 -28.89
N TRP A 177 -13.64 -4.43 -28.38
CA TRP A 177 -14.34 -5.71 -28.43
C TRP A 177 -15.42 -5.85 -27.36
N GLY A 178 -15.20 -5.36 -26.15
CA GLY A 178 -16.12 -5.51 -25.02
C GLY A 178 -17.34 -4.61 -25.07
N LEU A 179 -17.21 -3.39 -25.63
CA LEU A 179 -18.31 -2.44 -25.78
C LEU A 179 -19.55 -3.02 -26.48
N PRO A 180 -19.49 -3.60 -27.69
CA PRO A 180 -20.64 -4.19 -28.36
C PRO A 180 -21.27 -5.32 -27.53
N MET A 181 -20.46 -6.17 -26.89
CA MET A 181 -20.95 -7.26 -26.03
C MET A 181 -21.73 -6.71 -24.83
N ALA A 182 -21.24 -5.62 -24.23
CA ALA A 182 -21.96 -4.94 -23.16
C ALA A 182 -23.26 -4.29 -23.64
N LEU A 183 -23.28 -3.68 -24.83
CA LEU A 183 -24.51 -3.10 -25.41
C LEU A 183 -25.56 -4.19 -25.75
N ASP A 184 -25.11 -5.40 -26.08
CA ASP A 184 -25.97 -6.54 -26.40
C ASP A 184 -26.32 -7.42 -25.17
N HIS A 185 -26.04 -6.93 -23.95
CA HIS A 185 -26.27 -7.64 -22.68
C HIS A 185 -25.51 -8.98 -22.52
N LYS A 186 -24.43 -9.20 -23.26
CA LYS A 186 -23.59 -10.41 -23.20
C LYS A 186 -22.40 -10.24 -22.24
N LEU A 187 -22.70 -9.85 -21.00
CA LEU A 187 -21.67 -9.47 -20.02
C LEU A 187 -20.75 -10.62 -19.58
N GLY A 188 -21.21 -11.88 -19.57
CA GLY A 188 -20.36 -13.00 -19.16
C GLY A 188 -19.31 -13.39 -20.18
N VAL A 189 -19.51 -13.05 -21.46
CA VAL A 189 -18.51 -13.29 -22.52
C VAL A 189 -17.25 -12.46 -22.29
N LEU A 190 -17.35 -11.32 -21.60
CA LEU A 190 -16.24 -10.40 -21.36
C LEU A 190 -15.07 -11.03 -20.61
N SER A 191 -15.28 -12.10 -19.82
CA SER A 191 -14.19 -12.80 -19.14
C SER A 191 -13.32 -13.65 -20.08
N GLU A 192 -13.76 -13.89 -21.31
CA GLU A 192 -13.05 -14.69 -22.33
C GLU A 192 -12.14 -13.83 -23.24
N TRP A 193 -11.82 -12.61 -22.80
CA TRP A 193 -11.06 -11.64 -23.60
C TRP A 193 -9.73 -12.20 -24.14
N THR A 194 -8.93 -12.93 -23.37
CA THR A 194 -7.62 -13.43 -23.86
C THR A 194 -7.77 -14.32 -25.09
N SER A 195 -8.75 -15.22 -25.06
CA SER A 195 -9.00 -16.13 -26.17
C SER A 195 -9.51 -15.37 -27.39
N ALA A 196 -10.31 -14.32 -27.20
CA ALA A 196 -10.69 -13.43 -28.29
C ALA A 196 -9.48 -12.63 -28.84
N GLU A 197 -8.64 -12.07 -27.96
CA GLU A 197 -7.48 -11.27 -28.32
C GLU A 197 -6.48 -12.08 -29.18
N GLU A 198 -6.15 -13.30 -28.80
CA GLU A 198 -5.23 -14.16 -29.54
C GLU A 198 -5.75 -14.46 -30.95
N ASN A 199 -7.03 -14.82 -31.09
CA ASN A 199 -7.64 -15.13 -32.38
C ASN A 199 -7.74 -13.89 -33.28
N ILE A 200 -8.16 -12.74 -32.73
CA ILE A 200 -8.25 -11.49 -33.50
C ILE A 200 -6.85 -11.03 -33.94
N LYS A 201 -5.83 -11.13 -33.08
CA LYS A 201 -4.44 -10.79 -33.45
C LYS A 201 -3.93 -11.67 -34.59
N LEU A 202 -4.22 -12.96 -34.58
CA LEU A 202 -3.81 -13.87 -35.67
C LEU A 202 -4.42 -13.43 -37.00
N LYS A 203 -5.73 -13.20 -37.05
CA LYS A 203 -6.42 -12.73 -38.26
C LYS A 203 -5.99 -11.33 -38.70
N LEU A 204 -5.79 -10.41 -37.76
CA LEU A 204 -5.30 -9.08 -38.07
C LEU A 204 -3.87 -9.12 -38.67
N LYS A 205 -3.00 -10.02 -38.19
CA LYS A 205 -1.67 -10.24 -38.81
C LYS A 205 -1.77 -10.81 -40.23
N GLU A 206 -2.76 -11.66 -40.53
CA GLU A 206 -2.98 -12.19 -41.89
C GLU A 206 -3.24 -11.04 -42.88
N ILE A 207 -4.06 -10.04 -42.51
CA ILE A 207 -4.35 -8.86 -43.35
C ILE A 207 -3.08 -8.07 -43.70
N PHE A 208 -2.18 -7.89 -42.72
CA PHE A 208 -0.93 -7.15 -42.94
C PHE A 208 0.16 -7.96 -43.66
N ARG A 209 0.03 -9.29 -43.74
CA ARG A 209 1.05 -10.20 -44.31
C ARG A 209 0.81 -10.59 -45.77
N GLY A 210 -0.18 -10.00 -46.46
CA GLY A 210 -0.62 -10.38 -47.82
C GLY A 210 0.46 -11.02 -48.69
N SER A 211 0.25 -12.28 -49.07
CA SER A 211 1.25 -13.15 -49.73
C SER A 211 1.37 -12.87 -51.23
N ASN A 212 2.60 -12.90 -51.75
CA ASN A 212 2.84 -13.24 -53.16
C ASN A 212 3.17 -14.74 -53.28
N GLU A 213 3.05 -15.32 -54.49
CA GLU A 213 3.35 -16.75 -54.81
C GLU A 213 4.78 -17.21 -54.44
N GLU A 214 5.70 -16.28 -54.11
CA GLU A 214 7.10 -16.55 -53.73
C GLU A 214 7.44 -16.32 -52.24
N GLY A 215 6.48 -15.86 -51.42
CA GLY A 215 6.66 -15.79 -49.95
C GLY A 215 7.37 -14.55 -49.36
N ASP A 216 7.64 -13.51 -50.16
CA ASP A 216 8.24 -12.25 -49.68
C ASP A 216 7.21 -11.29 -49.02
N GLU A 217 7.59 -10.67 -47.89
CA GLU A 217 6.75 -9.68 -47.18
C GLU A 217 6.73 -8.32 -47.91
N LYS A 218 5.53 -7.78 -48.20
CA LYS A 218 5.36 -6.44 -48.77
C LYS A 218 5.28 -5.34 -47.69
N PRO A 219 5.73 -4.11 -47.98
CA PRO A 219 5.49 -2.95 -47.12
C PRO A 219 4.00 -2.66 -46.95
N VAL A 220 3.59 -2.32 -45.74
CA VAL A 220 2.21 -1.94 -45.43
C VAL A 220 1.82 -0.67 -46.20
N THR A 221 0.72 -0.74 -46.96
CA THR A 221 0.19 0.39 -47.73
C THR A 221 -1.03 1.00 -47.06
N ARG A 222 -1.45 2.20 -47.52
CA ARG A 222 -2.71 2.83 -47.06
C ARG A 222 -3.94 1.95 -47.31
N LYS A 223 -3.96 1.22 -48.42
CA LYS A 223 -5.06 0.28 -48.76
C LYS A 223 -5.16 -0.82 -47.70
N VAL A 224 -4.03 -1.40 -47.30
CA VAL A 224 -3.96 -2.42 -46.23
C VAL A 224 -4.38 -1.84 -44.87
N ILE A 225 -3.93 -0.62 -44.52
CA ILE A 225 -4.33 0.05 -43.27
C ILE A 225 -5.85 0.26 -43.22
N LYS A 226 -6.45 0.73 -44.32
CA LYS A 226 -7.89 0.94 -44.42
C LYS A 226 -8.66 -0.37 -44.35
N ALA A 227 -8.22 -1.40 -45.08
CA ALA A 227 -8.83 -2.73 -45.06
C ALA A 227 -8.79 -3.36 -43.66
N ALA A 228 -7.65 -3.28 -42.96
CA ALA A 228 -7.51 -3.75 -41.59
C ALA A 228 -8.42 -3.00 -40.61
N PHE A 229 -8.56 -1.68 -40.78
CA PHE A 229 -9.50 -0.88 -39.98
C PHE A 229 -10.95 -1.26 -40.23
N GLU A 230 -11.38 -1.37 -41.49
CA GLU A 230 -12.74 -1.77 -41.86
C GLU A 230 -13.06 -3.17 -41.34
N TRP A 231 -12.13 -4.12 -41.48
CA TRP A 231 -12.26 -5.46 -40.90
C TRP A 231 -12.40 -5.41 -39.38
N MET A 232 -11.63 -4.58 -38.68
CA MET A 232 -11.77 -4.41 -37.22
C MET A 232 -13.13 -3.84 -36.82
N LEU A 233 -13.71 -2.92 -37.62
CA LEU A 233 -15.07 -2.41 -37.35
C LEU A 233 -16.12 -3.49 -37.44
N ASP A 234 -15.99 -4.38 -38.43
CA ASP A 234 -16.94 -5.47 -38.66
C ASP A 234 -16.74 -6.58 -37.62
N GLN A 235 -15.48 -6.95 -37.33
CA GLN A 235 -15.10 -7.94 -36.32
C GLN A 235 -15.54 -7.57 -34.90
N CYS A 236 -15.52 -6.28 -34.56
CA CYS A 236 -16.04 -5.76 -33.28
C CYS A 236 -17.48 -5.26 -33.39
N SER A 237 -18.20 -5.44 -34.51
CA SER A 237 -19.59 -5.01 -34.67
C SER A 237 -19.85 -3.53 -34.28
N LEU A 238 -18.93 -2.65 -34.67
CA LEU A 238 -18.90 -1.23 -34.31
C LEU A 238 -19.50 -0.31 -35.39
N ARG A 239 -19.54 -0.73 -36.66
CA ARG A 239 -19.90 0.10 -37.82
C ARG A 239 -21.28 0.75 -37.69
N ASP A 240 -22.29 -0.03 -37.31
CA ASP A 240 -23.70 0.42 -37.29
C ASP A 240 -24.16 0.96 -35.92
N ARG A 241 -23.23 1.18 -34.99
CA ARG A 241 -23.55 1.61 -33.61
C ARG A 241 -23.72 3.13 -33.46
N GLY A 242 -23.50 3.94 -34.50
CA GLY A 242 -23.67 5.40 -34.41
C GLY A 242 -22.70 6.11 -33.46
N LEU A 243 -21.52 5.52 -33.19
CA LEU A 243 -20.52 6.05 -32.24
C LEU A 243 -19.64 7.18 -32.80
N ASN A 244 -19.80 7.52 -34.09
CA ASN A 244 -18.93 8.46 -34.81
C ASN A 244 -17.43 8.10 -34.70
N ILE A 245 -17.12 6.87 -35.11
CA ILE A 245 -15.77 6.31 -35.02
C ILE A 245 -14.80 7.10 -35.90
N GLN A 246 -13.60 7.35 -35.38
CA GLN A 246 -12.58 8.08 -36.13
C GLN A 246 -11.70 7.12 -36.92
N GLU A 247 -11.52 7.43 -38.20
CA GLU A 247 -10.65 6.69 -39.10
C GLU A 247 -9.16 6.77 -38.68
N PRO A 248 -8.32 5.81 -39.11
CA PRO A 248 -6.88 5.88 -38.96
C PRO A 248 -6.34 7.18 -39.56
N SER A 249 -5.69 8.01 -38.74
CA SER A 249 -5.25 9.35 -39.16
C SER A 249 -3.80 9.65 -38.84
N PHE A 250 -3.15 8.85 -37.99
CA PHE A 250 -1.77 9.03 -37.59
C PHE A 250 -1.08 7.72 -37.22
N CYS A 251 0.25 7.72 -37.26
CA CYS A 251 1.09 6.69 -36.67
C CYS A 251 2.14 7.31 -35.75
N LEU A 252 2.66 6.53 -34.82
CA LEU A 252 3.59 6.94 -33.79
C LEU A 252 4.98 6.37 -34.08
N ARG A 253 6.01 7.20 -34.05
CA ARG A 253 7.40 6.74 -34.14
C ARG A 253 7.86 6.17 -32.80
N ARG A 254 8.42 4.96 -32.82
CA ARG A 254 8.99 4.26 -31.67
C ARG A 254 10.44 3.93 -31.97
N ASN A 255 11.33 4.29 -31.05
CA ASN A 255 12.75 3.97 -31.17
C ASN A 255 13.07 2.84 -30.18
N PHE A 256 13.55 1.73 -30.72
CA PHE A 256 13.98 0.57 -29.95
C PHE A 256 15.50 0.40 -30.08
N LYS A 257 16.15 -0.13 -29.06
CA LYS A 257 17.57 -0.49 -29.17
C LYS A 257 17.70 -1.74 -30.04
N LYS A 258 18.74 -1.83 -30.86
CA LYS A 258 19.08 -3.05 -31.62
C LYS A 258 19.12 -4.28 -30.70
N GLY A 259 18.27 -5.27 -30.95
CA GLY A 259 18.11 -6.49 -30.14
C GLY A 259 17.03 -6.45 -29.04
N GLU A 260 16.31 -5.33 -28.88
CA GLU A 260 15.13 -5.25 -28.02
C GLU A 260 13.93 -5.95 -28.67
N SER A 261 13.18 -6.78 -27.93
CA SER A 261 11.98 -7.43 -28.45
C SER A 261 10.90 -6.39 -28.76
N VAL A 262 10.54 -6.26 -30.03
CA VAL A 262 9.49 -5.33 -30.46
C VAL A 262 8.14 -6.05 -30.39
N SER A 263 7.26 -5.55 -29.53
CA SER A 263 5.86 -5.98 -29.45
C SER A 263 4.96 -4.76 -29.54
N SER A 264 3.75 -4.97 -30.06
CA SER A 264 2.66 -4.01 -29.98
C SER A 264 2.45 -3.62 -28.52
N ASN A 265 2.37 -2.32 -28.26
CA ASN A 265 2.22 -1.83 -26.90
C ASN A 265 0.79 -2.12 -26.42
N SER A 266 0.54 -3.35 -25.92
CA SER A 266 -0.70 -3.71 -25.21
C SER A 266 -1.05 -2.69 -24.12
N SER A 267 -0.02 -2.01 -23.60
CA SER A 267 -0.10 -0.89 -22.67
C SER A 267 -1.01 0.27 -23.05
N ILE A 268 -1.14 0.56 -24.34
CA ILE A 268 -1.97 1.65 -24.86
C ILE A 268 -3.42 1.20 -24.98
N LEU A 269 -3.63 -0.11 -25.15
CA LEU A 269 -4.89 -0.69 -25.60
C LEU A 269 -5.71 -1.29 -24.48
N ASN A 270 -5.07 -2.05 -23.59
CA ASN A 270 -5.71 -2.95 -22.64
C ASN A 270 -5.27 -2.65 -21.21
N SER A 271 -6.11 -3.00 -20.24
CA SER A 271 -5.79 -2.79 -18.83
C SER A 271 -4.53 -3.55 -18.44
N PHE A 272 -3.67 -2.91 -17.64
CA PHE A 272 -2.43 -3.51 -17.13
C PHE A 272 -2.70 -4.73 -16.23
N PHE A 273 -3.91 -4.86 -15.70
CA PHE A 273 -4.26 -5.84 -14.67
C PHE A 273 -4.82 -7.14 -15.23
N ILE A 274 -5.34 -7.14 -16.46
CA ILE A 274 -6.00 -8.30 -17.09
C ILE A 274 -5.09 -9.53 -17.06
N THR A 275 -3.83 -9.40 -17.48
CA THR A 275 -2.87 -10.52 -17.55
C THR A 275 -2.65 -11.19 -16.18
N ASP A 276 -2.58 -10.41 -15.10
CA ASP A 276 -2.39 -10.94 -13.76
C ASP A 276 -3.67 -11.59 -13.21
N LEU A 277 -4.84 -11.00 -13.50
CA LEU A 277 -6.13 -11.56 -13.12
C LEU A 277 -6.39 -12.90 -13.82
N GLU A 278 -6.08 -13.00 -15.11
CA GLU A 278 -6.19 -14.22 -15.89
C GLU A 278 -5.19 -15.30 -15.42
N LEU A 279 -3.98 -14.91 -15.04
CA LEU A 279 -3.01 -15.83 -14.45
C LEU A 279 -3.57 -16.46 -13.16
N LEU A 280 -4.20 -15.66 -12.30
CA LEU A 280 -4.87 -16.16 -11.09
C LEU A 280 -6.08 -17.04 -11.44
N LEU A 281 -6.90 -16.62 -12.39
CA LEU A 281 -8.08 -17.38 -12.82
C LEU A 281 -7.67 -18.76 -13.37
N ARG A 282 -6.65 -18.82 -14.22
CA ARG A 282 -6.09 -20.08 -14.75
C ARG A 282 -5.59 -21.00 -13.65
N LYS A 283 -5.00 -20.47 -12.58
CA LYS A 283 -4.57 -21.26 -11.42
C LYS A 283 -5.77 -21.84 -10.67
N VAL A 284 -6.79 -21.02 -10.42
CA VAL A 284 -8.05 -21.44 -9.78
C VAL A 284 -8.73 -22.53 -10.60
N ASP A 285 -8.87 -22.34 -11.91
CA ASP A 285 -9.54 -23.29 -12.81
C ASP A 285 -8.78 -24.63 -12.91
N LYS A 286 -7.46 -24.63 -12.73
CA LYS A 286 -6.63 -25.84 -12.64
C LYS A 286 -6.63 -26.49 -11.25
N GLY A 287 -7.27 -25.88 -10.25
CA GLY A 287 -7.23 -26.34 -8.86
C GLY A 287 -5.86 -26.17 -8.19
N GLU A 288 -5.02 -25.27 -8.69
CA GLU A 288 -3.71 -24.97 -8.10
C GLU A 288 -3.88 -24.11 -6.83
N GLU A 289 -3.05 -24.36 -5.82
CA GLU A 289 -3.04 -23.55 -4.60
C GLU A 289 -2.55 -22.12 -4.90
N LEU A 290 -3.36 -21.13 -4.50
CA LEU A 290 -3.00 -19.73 -4.61
C LEU A 290 -2.07 -19.32 -3.45
N PRO A 291 -1.17 -18.33 -3.65
CA PRO A 291 -0.36 -17.79 -2.58
C PRO A 291 -1.23 -17.35 -1.39
N LYS A 292 -0.79 -17.62 -0.17
CA LYS A 292 -1.57 -17.33 1.05
C LYS A 292 -2.04 -15.87 1.15
N GLY A 293 -1.19 -14.91 0.77
CA GLY A 293 -1.59 -13.49 0.76
C GLY A 293 -2.76 -13.20 -0.19
N VAL A 294 -2.88 -13.93 -1.30
CA VAL A 294 -4.03 -13.84 -2.22
C VAL A 294 -5.27 -14.49 -1.61
N ASN A 295 -5.12 -15.65 -0.95
CA ASN A 295 -6.23 -16.31 -0.24
C ASN A 295 -6.79 -15.41 0.86
N ASP A 296 -5.91 -14.78 1.66
CA ASP A 296 -6.30 -13.83 2.70
C ASP A 296 -7.03 -12.61 2.10
N PHE A 297 -6.50 -12.05 1.01
CA PHE A 297 -7.08 -10.88 0.33
C PHE A 297 -8.44 -11.17 -0.33
N LEU A 298 -8.61 -12.36 -0.93
CA LEU A 298 -9.86 -12.83 -1.53
C LEU A 298 -10.80 -13.48 -0.52
N GLY A 299 -10.52 -13.37 0.79
CA GLY A 299 -11.41 -13.87 1.85
C GLY A 299 -11.67 -15.37 1.80
N LEU A 300 -10.74 -16.14 1.22
CA LEU A 300 -10.78 -17.61 1.19
C LEU A 300 -10.29 -18.23 2.49
N SER A 301 -9.40 -17.53 3.19
CA SER A 301 -8.99 -17.91 4.54
C SER A 301 -10.15 -17.67 5.52
N PRO A 302 -10.38 -18.55 6.51
CA PRO A 302 -11.41 -18.34 7.51
C PRO A 302 -11.25 -16.98 8.17
N THR A 303 -12.32 -16.19 8.16
CA THR A 303 -12.35 -14.94 8.93
C THR A 303 -12.18 -15.29 10.41
N PRO A 304 -11.35 -14.56 11.17
CA PRO A 304 -11.20 -14.83 12.59
C PRO A 304 -12.58 -14.76 13.28
N GLU A 305 -13.00 -15.83 13.97
CA GLU A 305 -14.33 -15.89 14.62
C GLU A 305 -14.54 -14.78 15.67
N ASN A 306 -13.44 -14.26 16.24
CA ASN A 306 -13.41 -13.14 17.17
C ASN A 306 -12.13 -12.31 16.97
N PRO A 307 -12.12 -11.31 16.06
CA PRO A 307 -10.98 -10.43 15.89
C PRO A 307 -10.73 -9.64 17.19
N LYS A 308 -9.46 -9.41 17.50
CA LYS A 308 -9.03 -8.70 18.72
C LYS A 308 -9.11 -7.19 18.50
N ASP A 309 -10.05 -6.54 19.19
CA ASP A 309 -10.25 -5.09 19.13
C ASP A 309 -9.20 -4.35 19.97
N LEU A 310 -8.18 -3.81 19.31
CA LEU A 310 -7.07 -3.09 19.93
C LEU A 310 -7.48 -1.76 20.57
N LEU A 311 -8.71 -1.27 20.42
CA LEU A 311 -9.19 -0.10 21.14
C LEU A 311 -9.81 -0.43 22.50
N ARG A 312 -10.18 -1.71 22.73
CA ARG A 312 -10.96 -2.14 23.90
C ARG A 312 -10.30 -3.28 24.69
N ASP A 313 -9.50 -4.12 24.03
CA ASP A 313 -8.86 -5.29 24.63
C ASP A 313 -7.41 -4.96 25.04
N HIS A 314 -7.21 -4.56 26.31
CA HIS A 314 -5.87 -4.29 26.86
C HIS A 314 -4.97 -5.53 26.82
N GLU A 315 -5.53 -6.73 26.92
CA GLU A 315 -4.74 -7.96 26.87
C GLU A 315 -4.25 -8.26 25.45
N ALA A 316 -5.08 -7.96 24.44
CA ALA A 316 -4.62 -7.98 23.06
C ALA A 316 -3.50 -6.96 22.80
N ILE A 317 -3.59 -5.76 23.39
CA ILE A 317 -2.50 -4.77 23.33
C ILE A 317 -1.23 -5.32 23.98
N ARG A 318 -1.30 -5.85 25.22
CA ARG A 318 -0.15 -6.43 25.93
C ARG A 318 0.54 -7.51 25.09
N LYS A 319 -0.24 -8.42 24.49
CA LYS A 319 0.26 -9.46 23.57
C LYS A 319 0.90 -8.87 22.32
N ALA A 320 0.25 -7.87 21.71
CA ALA A 320 0.77 -7.22 20.50
C ALA A 320 2.10 -6.50 20.73
N VAL A 321 2.31 -5.90 21.91
CA VAL A 321 3.56 -5.21 22.26
C VAL A 321 4.50 -6.05 23.10
N HIS A 322 4.26 -7.37 23.20
CA HIS A 322 5.11 -8.26 23.98
C HIS A 322 6.57 -8.21 23.49
N PRO A 323 7.57 -8.20 24.39
CA PRO A 323 8.99 -8.10 24.01
C PRO A 323 9.49 -9.23 23.12
N ASP A 324 8.80 -10.38 23.06
CA ASP A 324 9.10 -11.47 22.11
C ASP A 324 9.04 -11.06 20.65
N TYR A 325 8.18 -10.08 20.35
CA TYR A 325 7.94 -9.62 19.00
C TYR A 325 8.63 -8.29 18.70
N MET A 326 9.38 -7.74 19.66
CA MET A 326 10.06 -6.47 19.49
C MET A 326 11.14 -6.58 18.41
N PRO A 327 11.16 -5.67 17.41
CA PRO A 327 12.22 -5.64 16.40
C PRO A 327 13.59 -5.36 17.04
N HIS A 328 14.63 -5.97 16.48
CA HIS A 328 15.97 -5.93 17.05
C HIS A 328 16.63 -4.59 16.78
N CYS A 329 16.44 -4.05 15.59
CA CYS A 329 16.93 -2.73 15.24
C CYS A 329 15.77 -1.73 15.15
N LYS A 330 16.11 -0.46 14.97
CA LYS A 330 15.17 0.64 14.83
C LYS A 330 15.73 1.61 13.80
N TRP A 331 14.87 2.17 12.96
CA TRP A 331 15.29 3.24 12.06
C TRP A 331 15.75 4.48 12.86
N PRO A 332 16.76 5.24 12.39
CA PRO A 332 17.19 6.46 13.06
C PRO A 332 16.05 7.51 13.10
N GLY A 333 15.60 7.91 14.29
CA GLY A 333 14.53 8.91 14.42
C GLY A 333 13.61 8.69 15.63
N PHE A 334 12.39 9.21 15.54
CA PHE A 334 11.40 9.11 16.62
C PHE A 334 11.04 7.65 16.94
N PRO A 335 10.90 7.28 18.23
CA PRO A 335 10.46 5.95 18.61
C PRO A 335 9.00 5.71 18.19
N LEU A 336 8.69 4.45 17.88
CA LEU A 336 7.33 4.03 17.61
C LEU A 336 6.49 4.14 18.88
N VAL A 337 5.30 4.72 18.76
CA VAL A 337 4.34 4.73 19.87
C VAL A 337 3.51 3.46 19.87
N LEU A 338 2.76 3.22 20.96
CA LEU A 338 2.04 1.98 21.24
C LEU A 338 1.53 1.21 20.01
N LEU A 339 0.59 1.77 19.25
CA LEU A 339 -0.05 1.06 18.14
C LEU A 339 0.79 0.98 16.86
N GLN A 340 1.77 1.88 16.70
CA GLN A 340 2.79 1.74 15.65
C GLN A 340 3.72 0.58 15.98
N GLN A 341 4.16 0.46 17.24
CA GLN A 341 4.99 -0.64 17.72
C GLN A 341 4.22 -1.97 17.67
N ALA A 342 2.95 -1.98 18.08
CA ALA A 342 2.07 -3.13 17.93
C ALA A 342 1.99 -3.60 16.47
N ALA A 343 1.83 -2.68 15.51
CA ALA A 343 1.81 -3.04 14.09
C ALA A 343 3.13 -3.66 13.62
N VAL A 344 4.30 -3.12 14.00
CA VAL A 344 5.59 -3.73 13.63
C VAL A 344 5.80 -5.09 14.30
N ASN A 345 5.46 -5.21 15.58
CA ASN A 345 5.55 -6.45 16.35
C ASN A 345 4.63 -7.53 15.78
N ILE A 346 3.38 -7.20 15.47
CA ILE A 346 2.43 -8.14 14.85
C ILE A 346 2.93 -8.58 13.48
N ALA A 347 3.47 -7.66 12.66
CA ALA A 347 4.10 -8.03 11.40
C ALA A 347 5.26 -9.02 11.62
N GLN A 348 6.05 -8.84 12.68
CA GLN A 348 7.13 -9.74 13.05
C GLN A 348 6.63 -11.10 13.58
N HIS A 349 5.47 -11.15 14.23
CA HIS A 349 4.90 -12.39 14.74
C HIS A 349 4.13 -13.20 13.69
N GLU A 350 3.31 -12.52 12.88
CA GLU A 350 2.40 -13.14 11.92
C GLU A 350 3.06 -13.41 10.56
N LEU A 351 4.00 -12.57 10.14
CA LEU A 351 4.61 -12.64 8.81
C LEU A 351 6.07 -13.11 8.83
N ARG A 352 6.81 -13.05 9.94
CA ARG A 352 8.22 -13.51 9.94
C ARG A 352 8.28 -15.03 9.73
N GLY A 353 8.96 -15.45 8.67
CA GLY A 353 9.11 -16.87 8.30
C GLY A 353 7.81 -17.52 7.83
N LYS A 354 6.71 -16.77 7.71
CA LYS A 354 5.40 -17.23 7.25
C LYS A 354 4.96 -16.39 6.06
N ASP A 355 4.05 -16.94 5.26
CA ASP A 355 3.39 -16.19 4.18
C ASP A 355 2.08 -15.61 4.70
N GLY A 356 1.59 -14.54 4.09
CA GLY A 356 0.27 -13.97 4.42
C GLY A 356 0.15 -12.47 4.22
N LEU A 357 -0.97 -11.94 4.69
CA LEU A 357 -1.33 -10.54 4.59
C LEU A 357 -1.75 -9.96 5.95
N MET A 358 -1.42 -8.69 6.17
CA MET A 358 -1.81 -7.89 7.35
C MET A 358 -2.26 -6.51 6.91
N ALA A 359 -3.28 -5.95 7.57
CA ALA A 359 -3.74 -4.59 7.33
C ALA A 359 -3.45 -3.64 8.49
N VAL A 360 -3.05 -2.42 8.15
CA VAL A 360 -2.86 -1.30 9.08
C VAL A 360 -3.67 -0.12 8.58
N ASN A 361 -4.57 0.39 9.42
CA ASN A 361 -5.28 1.62 9.12
C ASN A 361 -4.45 2.81 9.57
N GLY A 362 -4.00 3.60 8.60
CA GLY A 362 -3.14 4.76 8.81
C GLY A 362 -3.80 6.05 8.35
N PRO A 363 -4.51 6.78 9.23
CA PRO A 363 -4.99 8.14 8.95
C PRO A 363 -3.87 9.10 8.51
N PRO A 364 -4.18 10.29 7.98
CA PRO A 364 -3.20 11.35 7.74
C PRO A 364 -2.41 11.67 9.01
N GLY A 365 -1.11 11.95 8.90
CA GLY A 365 -0.31 12.44 10.04
C GLY A 365 -0.03 11.43 11.17
N THR A 366 -0.47 10.17 11.08
CA THR A 366 -0.29 9.15 12.13
C THR A 366 0.99 8.32 12.03
N GLY A 367 1.94 8.74 11.19
CA GLY A 367 3.28 8.13 11.11
C GLY A 367 3.40 6.87 10.25
N LYS A 368 2.60 6.72 9.19
CA LYS A 368 2.74 5.63 8.20
C LYS A 368 4.18 5.42 7.71
N SER A 369 4.87 6.49 7.30
CA SER A 369 6.26 6.40 6.85
C SER A 369 7.21 5.95 7.97
N THR A 370 6.93 6.31 9.23
CA THR A 370 7.71 5.86 10.40
C THR A 370 7.55 4.35 10.61
N LEU A 371 6.32 3.83 10.46
CA LEU A 371 6.06 2.39 10.49
C LEU A 371 6.85 1.64 9.40
N LEU A 372 6.77 2.13 8.15
CA LEU A 372 7.46 1.52 7.01
C LEU A 372 8.98 1.49 7.21
N ARG A 373 9.55 2.55 7.77
CA ARG A 373 10.99 2.65 8.08
C ARG A 373 11.46 1.56 9.04
N ASP A 374 10.72 1.28 10.11
CA ASP A 374 11.09 0.25 11.08
C ASP A 374 10.92 -1.18 10.53
N ILE A 375 9.92 -1.40 9.65
CA ILE A 375 9.82 -2.65 8.90
C ILE A 375 11.06 -2.86 8.02
N VAL A 376 11.48 -1.83 7.27
CA VAL A 376 12.68 -1.87 6.42
C VAL A 376 13.94 -2.10 7.26
N ALA A 377 14.04 -1.44 8.41
CA ALA A 377 15.19 -1.61 9.32
C ALA A 377 15.35 -3.08 9.74
N GLU A 378 14.27 -3.74 10.16
CA GLU A 378 14.32 -5.15 10.58
C GLU A 378 14.71 -6.08 9.42
N ARG A 379 14.28 -5.79 8.18
CA ARG A 379 14.70 -6.59 7.00
C ARG A 379 16.18 -6.46 6.71
N ILE A 380 16.73 -5.26 6.86
CA ILE A 380 18.17 -5.01 6.73
C ILE A 380 18.92 -5.74 7.84
N TYR A 381 18.43 -5.71 9.07
CA TYR A 381 19.01 -6.49 10.17
C TYR A 381 19.01 -8.00 9.88
N GLU A 382 17.87 -8.58 9.47
CA GLU A 382 17.77 -10.01 9.20
C GLU A 382 18.70 -10.45 8.07
N ARG A 383 18.82 -9.65 7.02
CA ARG A 383 19.75 -9.92 5.93
C ARG A 383 21.21 -9.80 6.37
N ALA A 384 21.54 -8.84 7.24
CA ALA A 384 22.87 -8.76 7.84
C ALA A 384 23.18 -10.00 8.69
N CYS A 385 22.21 -10.53 9.45
CA CYS A 385 22.37 -11.80 10.17
C CYS A 385 22.71 -12.97 9.25
N ALA A 386 22.20 -13.00 8.02
CA ALA A 386 22.56 -13.99 7.02
C ALA A 386 23.97 -13.73 6.44
N MET A 387 24.28 -12.48 6.09
CA MET A 387 25.59 -12.09 5.55
C MET A 387 26.76 -12.44 6.47
N VAL A 388 26.65 -12.21 7.78
CA VAL A 388 27.76 -12.47 8.73
C VAL A 388 28.05 -13.95 8.99
N LYS A 389 27.28 -14.87 8.37
CA LYS A 389 27.55 -16.31 8.35
C LYS A 389 28.59 -16.69 7.30
N PHE A 390 28.82 -15.84 6.29
CA PHE A 390 29.81 -16.07 5.25
C PHE A 390 31.19 -15.59 5.70
N GLY A 391 32.16 -16.51 5.76
CA GLY A 391 33.57 -16.13 5.99
C GLY A 391 34.15 -15.29 4.84
N ASP A 392 33.70 -15.58 3.61
CA ASP A 392 33.98 -14.81 2.40
C ASP A 392 32.64 -14.46 1.70
N PRO A 393 32.27 -13.17 1.59
CA PRO A 393 31.07 -12.72 0.90
C PRO A 393 30.93 -13.22 -0.54
N SER A 394 32.05 -13.45 -1.25
CA SER A 394 32.02 -13.99 -2.61
C SER A 394 31.40 -15.38 -2.71
N ALA A 395 31.43 -16.17 -1.63
CA ALA A 395 30.88 -17.52 -1.58
C ALA A 395 29.34 -17.55 -1.56
N ALA A 396 28.67 -16.42 -1.31
CA ALA A 396 27.22 -16.33 -1.36
C ALA A 396 26.65 -16.33 -2.79
N PHE A 397 27.52 -16.26 -3.80
CA PHE A 397 27.17 -16.21 -5.21
C PHE A 397 27.64 -17.48 -5.93
N GLY A 398 26.71 -18.41 -6.17
CA GLY A 398 26.96 -19.65 -6.89
C GLY A 398 27.07 -19.43 -8.40
N VAL A 399 28.02 -20.12 -9.04
CA VAL A 399 28.13 -20.13 -10.51
C VAL A 399 27.00 -20.97 -11.10
N THR A 400 26.22 -20.40 -12.04
CA THR A 400 25.08 -21.09 -12.67
C THR A 400 25.43 -21.76 -14.00
N GLY A 401 26.51 -21.31 -14.66
CA GLY A 401 26.84 -21.68 -16.04
C GLY A 401 26.06 -20.91 -17.10
N VAL A 402 24.98 -20.22 -16.73
CA VAL A 402 24.17 -19.40 -17.64
C VAL A 402 24.89 -18.10 -17.95
N LYS A 403 24.88 -17.71 -19.24
CA LYS A 403 25.49 -16.46 -19.70
C LYS A 403 24.53 -15.67 -20.58
N ILE A 404 24.47 -14.37 -20.32
CA ILE A 404 23.68 -13.42 -21.10
C ILE A 404 24.61 -12.64 -22.03
N THR A 405 24.33 -12.66 -23.32
CA THR A 405 25.02 -11.83 -24.31
C THR A 405 24.12 -10.65 -24.68
N TYR A 406 24.48 -9.45 -24.22
CA TYR A 406 23.66 -8.25 -24.37
C TYR A 406 24.52 -7.01 -24.67
N GLY A 407 24.29 -6.34 -25.81
CA GLY A 407 25.00 -5.12 -26.26
C GLY A 407 25.57 -5.18 -27.69
N SER A 408 25.61 -4.03 -28.39
CA SER A 408 26.18 -3.85 -29.74
C SER A 408 27.71 -3.94 -29.75
N SER A 409 28.25 -4.55 -30.80
CA SER A 409 29.66 -4.52 -31.17
C SER A 409 30.03 -3.21 -31.88
N ASP A 410 30.08 -2.08 -31.17
CA ASP A 410 30.59 -0.83 -31.76
C ASP A 410 31.94 -0.45 -31.16
N SER A 411 32.90 -0.35 -32.08
CA SER A 411 34.28 0.06 -31.90
C SER A 411 34.38 1.54 -31.47
N SER A 412 34.25 1.80 -30.17
CA SER A 412 34.83 3.01 -29.56
C SER A 412 36.29 2.73 -29.21
N SER A 413 37.16 3.68 -29.56
CA SER A 413 38.63 3.67 -29.57
C SER A 413 39.37 3.40 -28.24
N ASP A 414 38.67 3.03 -27.17
CA ASP A 414 39.31 2.53 -25.95
C ASP A 414 39.41 1.00 -26.01
N GLY A 415 40.59 0.52 -26.33
CA GLY A 415 40.91 -0.90 -26.44
C GLY A 415 40.38 -1.72 -25.25
N ALA A 416 39.69 -2.81 -25.61
CA ALA A 416 39.20 -3.91 -24.76
C ALA A 416 37.82 -3.76 -24.08
N GLN A 417 36.74 -3.99 -24.85
CA GLN A 417 35.78 -5.06 -24.52
C GLN A 417 34.98 -5.50 -25.75
N LYS A 418 35.36 -6.65 -26.34
CA LYS A 418 34.46 -7.44 -27.21
C LYS A 418 33.17 -7.72 -26.44
N SER A 419 32.03 -7.77 -27.13
CA SER A 419 30.71 -8.18 -26.62
C SER A 419 30.82 -9.43 -25.75
N GLY A 420 31.00 -9.24 -24.44
CA GLY A 420 31.38 -10.29 -23.51
C GLY A 420 30.15 -10.89 -22.87
N ALA A 421 29.96 -12.19 -23.03
CA ALA A 421 28.92 -12.93 -22.33
C ALA A 421 29.03 -12.71 -20.82
N THR A 422 27.97 -12.18 -20.20
CA THR A 422 27.89 -11.89 -18.76
C THR A 422 27.42 -13.15 -18.04
N GLU A 423 28.20 -13.62 -17.08
CA GLU A 423 27.86 -14.76 -16.22
C GLU A 423 26.72 -14.40 -15.25
N VAL A 424 25.72 -15.26 -15.14
CA VAL A 424 24.64 -15.13 -14.14
C VAL A 424 25.05 -15.88 -12.88
N PHE A 425 24.93 -15.23 -11.73
CA PHE A 425 25.20 -15.83 -10.42
C PHE A 425 23.88 -16.15 -9.71
N GLY A 426 23.80 -17.33 -9.10
CA GLY A 426 22.74 -17.69 -8.17
C GLY A 426 23.08 -17.12 -6.79
N LEU A 427 22.10 -16.57 -6.09
CA LEU A 427 22.29 -16.03 -4.76
C LEU A 427 21.95 -17.10 -3.71
N ASP A 428 22.69 -17.14 -2.60
CA ASP A 428 22.37 -18.06 -1.51
C ASP A 428 20.95 -17.78 -0.95
N LYS A 429 20.18 -18.85 -0.72
CA LYS A 429 18.78 -18.75 -0.27
C LYS A 429 18.63 -18.00 1.05
N SER A 430 19.64 -17.99 1.91
CA SER A 430 19.62 -17.26 3.19
C SER A 430 19.61 -15.74 3.02
N LEU A 431 19.98 -15.21 1.86
CA LEU A 431 19.96 -13.78 1.54
C LEU A 431 18.67 -13.35 0.81
N MET A 432 17.80 -14.31 0.48
CA MET A 432 16.51 -14.07 -0.18
C MET A 432 15.36 -13.93 0.83
N GLY A 433 14.28 -13.27 0.41
CA GLY A 433 13.08 -13.09 1.22
C GLY A 433 13.09 -11.83 2.09
N HIS A 434 14.15 -11.01 1.95
CA HIS A 434 14.29 -9.69 2.58
C HIS A 434 14.04 -8.53 1.61
N GLU A 435 13.68 -8.82 0.35
CA GLU A 435 13.37 -7.83 -0.67
C GLU A 435 12.16 -7.01 -0.24
N VAL A 436 12.23 -5.67 -0.31
CA VAL A 436 11.12 -4.80 0.05
C VAL A 436 10.67 -3.98 -1.15
N VAL A 437 9.41 -4.17 -1.54
CA VAL A 437 8.77 -3.36 -2.58
C VAL A 437 7.63 -2.55 -2.00
N VAL A 438 7.62 -1.25 -2.30
CA VAL A 438 6.52 -0.37 -1.94
C VAL A 438 5.66 -0.08 -3.17
N ALA A 439 4.37 -0.42 -3.10
CA ALA A 439 3.43 -0.28 -4.21
C ALA A 439 2.29 0.69 -3.89
N SER A 440 1.82 1.43 -4.88
CA SER A 440 0.65 2.31 -4.76
C SER A 440 -0.09 2.47 -6.09
N SER A 441 -1.35 2.92 -6.04
CA SER A 441 -2.10 3.34 -7.24
C SER A 441 -1.65 4.71 -7.76
N ASN A 442 -0.96 5.51 -6.92
CA ASN A 442 -0.59 6.88 -7.23
C ASN A 442 0.91 7.03 -7.53
N ASN A 443 1.25 7.51 -8.73
CA ASN A 443 2.65 7.80 -9.13
C ASN A 443 3.35 8.78 -8.17
N LYS A 444 2.62 9.77 -7.63
CA LYS A 444 3.19 10.75 -6.70
C LYS A 444 3.55 10.11 -5.35
N ALA A 445 2.74 9.18 -4.85
CA ALA A 445 3.04 8.44 -3.63
C ALA A 445 4.32 7.60 -3.80
N VAL A 446 4.45 6.90 -4.93
CA VAL A 446 5.65 6.13 -5.29
C VAL A 446 6.90 7.01 -5.34
N GLU A 447 6.79 8.18 -6.00
CA GLU A 447 7.90 9.14 -6.09
C GLU A 447 8.26 9.72 -4.71
N ASN A 448 7.27 10.07 -3.88
CA ASN A 448 7.49 10.59 -2.53
C ASN A 448 8.25 9.60 -1.66
N ILE A 449 7.86 8.32 -1.63
CA ILE A 449 8.51 7.31 -0.77
C ILE A 449 9.98 7.11 -1.17
N SER A 450 10.27 7.03 -2.47
CA SER A 450 11.64 6.92 -2.96
C SER A 450 12.48 8.15 -2.70
N MET A 451 11.86 9.31 -2.56
CA MET A 451 12.52 10.56 -2.26
C MET A 451 12.71 10.82 -0.76
N GLU A 452 11.77 10.35 0.08
CA GLU A 452 11.77 10.59 1.52
C GLU A 452 12.73 9.65 2.26
N LEU A 453 12.81 8.37 1.89
CA LEU A 453 13.66 7.41 2.63
C LEU A 453 15.16 7.74 2.55
N PRO A 454 15.73 8.14 1.39
CA PRO A 454 17.15 8.52 1.28
C PRO A 454 17.49 9.89 1.87
N ASP A 455 16.51 10.75 2.12
CA ASP A 455 16.74 12.15 2.53
C ASP A 455 17.39 12.23 3.92
N LEU A 456 18.37 13.12 4.10
CA LEU A 456 19.09 13.26 5.37
C LEU A 456 18.17 13.56 6.57
N SER A 457 17.04 14.24 6.35
CA SER A 457 16.03 14.48 7.39
C SER A 457 15.37 13.19 7.90
N ALA A 458 15.34 12.12 7.10
CA ALA A 458 14.74 10.85 7.48
C ALA A 458 15.53 10.10 8.56
N VAL A 459 16.78 10.51 8.84
CA VAL A 459 17.64 9.92 9.87
C VAL A 459 17.99 10.88 11.00
N ASN A 460 17.31 12.02 11.11
CA ASN A 460 17.50 13.04 12.17
C ASN A 460 18.97 13.41 12.43
N GLY A 461 19.78 13.56 11.37
CA GLY A 461 21.19 13.96 11.49
C GLY A 461 22.15 12.87 11.95
N SER A 462 21.72 11.60 11.99
CA SER A 462 22.62 10.47 12.23
C SER A 462 23.68 10.34 11.12
N ASP A 463 24.91 9.99 11.48
CA ASP A 463 26.03 9.76 10.56
C ASP A 463 25.97 8.37 9.88
N VAL A 464 24.79 7.98 9.40
CA VAL A 464 24.64 6.77 8.57
C VAL A 464 25.07 7.11 7.15
N ARG A 465 25.95 6.28 6.56
CA ARG A 465 26.43 6.47 5.18
C ARG A 465 26.42 5.16 4.41
N TYR A 466 25.53 5.05 3.43
CA TYR A 466 25.41 3.85 2.60
C TYR A 466 25.43 4.22 1.11
N PHE A 467 26.59 4.15 0.45
CA PHE A 467 26.78 4.62 -0.94
C PHE A 467 26.21 6.03 -1.17
N LYS A 468 26.52 6.95 -0.26
CA LYS A 468 25.96 8.30 -0.21
C LYS A 468 26.18 9.05 -1.52
N SER A 469 27.39 8.97 -2.07
CA SER A 469 27.75 9.67 -3.31
C SER A 469 26.86 9.28 -4.50
N VAL A 470 26.58 7.99 -4.64
CA VAL A 470 25.72 7.44 -5.69
C VAL A 470 24.27 7.86 -5.49
N SER A 471 23.81 7.90 -4.24
CA SER A 471 22.45 8.36 -3.91
C SER A 471 22.26 9.84 -4.21
N ASP A 472 23.21 10.69 -3.81
CA ASP A 472 23.19 12.11 -4.14
C ASP A 472 23.19 12.32 -5.66
N TRP A 473 23.98 11.55 -6.40
CA TRP A 473 23.99 11.61 -7.87
C TRP A 473 22.65 11.20 -8.49
N LEU A 474 22.02 10.13 -7.99
CA LEU A 474 20.72 9.65 -8.49
C LEU A 474 19.63 10.73 -8.37
N TYR A 475 19.59 11.43 -7.23
CA TYR A 475 18.53 12.37 -6.87
C TYR A 475 18.80 13.83 -7.23
N ASN A 476 20.01 14.18 -7.65
CA ASN A 476 20.35 15.54 -8.08
C ASN A 476 20.71 15.64 -9.56
N GLU A 477 20.57 16.83 -10.13
CA GLU A 477 21.07 17.16 -11.46
C GLU A 477 22.24 18.15 -11.35
N PRO A 478 23.30 18.01 -12.17
CA PRO A 478 24.35 18.99 -12.19
C PRO A 478 23.80 20.33 -12.70
N PRO A 479 24.15 21.47 -12.07
CA PRO A 479 23.76 22.83 -12.48
C PRO A 479 24.48 23.29 -13.76
N ILE A 480 24.91 22.33 -14.59
CA ILE A 480 25.53 22.56 -15.88
C ILE A 480 24.44 22.33 -16.94
N PRO A 481 24.12 23.35 -17.77
CA PRO A 481 23.20 23.17 -18.89
C PRO A 481 23.64 22.00 -19.76
N VAL A 482 22.68 21.18 -20.23
CA VAL A 482 22.97 19.97 -21.03
C VAL A 482 23.95 20.25 -22.18
N LYS A 483 23.82 21.40 -22.86
CA LYS A 483 24.70 21.85 -23.96
C LYS A 483 26.17 22.10 -23.55
N LYS A 484 26.45 22.28 -22.26
CA LYS A 484 27.78 22.53 -21.69
C LYS A 484 28.30 21.35 -20.85
N ARG A 485 27.55 20.24 -20.76
CA ARG A 485 27.96 19.03 -20.04
C ARG A 485 29.00 18.27 -20.88
N ASN A 486 30.27 18.64 -20.74
CA ASN A 486 31.41 17.88 -21.25
C ASN A 486 32.26 17.33 -20.09
N SER A 487 33.16 16.40 -20.37
CA SER A 487 34.01 15.73 -19.36
C SER A 487 34.77 16.73 -18.48
N ARG A 488 35.25 17.84 -19.06
CA ARG A 488 35.99 18.89 -18.33
C ARG A 488 35.10 19.68 -17.35
N ASN A 489 33.92 20.13 -17.79
CA ASN A 489 32.99 20.87 -16.94
C ASN A 489 32.36 19.97 -15.87
N MET A 490 32.10 18.71 -16.21
CA MET A 490 31.61 17.71 -15.26
C MET A 490 32.68 17.42 -14.19
N ARG A 491 33.94 17.18 -14.60
CA ARG A 491 35.07 17.06 -13.66
C ARG A 491 35.21 18.31 -12.80
N LYS A 492 35.15 19.52 -13.36
CA LYS A 492 35.25 20.76 -12.58
C LYS A 492 34.17 20.87 -11.51
N TRP A 493 32.92 20.58 -11.85
CA TRP A 493 31.81 20.56 -10.88
C TRP A 493 31.97 19.44 -9.85
N MET A 494 32.43 18.26 -10.27
CA MET A 494 32.74 17.15 -9.38
C MET A 494 33.89 17.49 -8.41
N THR A 495 34.94 18.17 -8.86
CA THR A 495 36.00 18.70 -7.99
C THR A 495 35.42 19.67 -6.96
N THR A 496 34.51 20.56 -7.37
CA THR A 496 33.78 21.44 -6.44
C THR A 496 32.94 20.66 -5.42
N ILE A 497 32.34 19.52 -5.80
CA ILE A 497 31.63 18.64 -4.86
C ILE A 497 32.58 17.99 -3.86
N VAL A 498 33.72 17.50 -4.33
CA VAL A 498 34.74 16.86 -3.50
C VAL A 498 35.33 17.87 -2.50
N GLU A 499 35.61 19.11 -2.94
CA GLU A 499 36.17 20.19 -2.13
C GLU A 499 35.14 20.79 -1.16
N ASN A 500 33.89 21.02 -1.59
CA ASN A 500 32.86 21.69 -0.80
C ASN A 500 31.86 20.73 -0.13
N GLY A 501 32.09 19.41 -0.19
CA GLY A 501 31.33 18.40 0.57
C GLY A 501 29.83 18.35 0.27
N TYR A 502 29.43 18.36 -1.00
CA TYR A 502 28.01 18.36 -1.42
C TYR A 502 27.17 19.56 -0.94
N GLN A 503 27.79 20.64 -0.43
CA GLN A 503 27.07 21.86 -0.09
C GLN A 503 26.50 22.54 -1.36
N GLY A 504 25.20 22.85 -1.36
CA GLY A 504 24.51 23.51 -2.48
C GLY A 504 23.76 22.60 -3.45
N LEU A 505 23.67 21.30 -3.17
CA LEU A 505 22.73 20.41 -3.88
C LEU A 505 21.27 20.74 -3.53
N GLU A 506 20.36 20.49 -4.47
CA GLU A 506 18.91 20.62 -4.23
C GLU A 506 18.45 19.62 -3.15
N ARG A 507 19.09 18.43 -3.09
CA ARG A 507 18.82 17.39 -2.11
C ARG A 507 20.09 16.77 -1.56
N ASN A 508 20.14 16.56 -0.25
CA ASN A 508 21.22 15.86 0.42
C ASN A 508 20.70 14.54 0.99
N THR A 509 21.29 13.42 0.57
CA THR A 509 20.89 12.08 0.98
C THR A 509 21.88 11.49 1.98
N TRP A 510 21.45 10.51 2.78
CA TRP A 510 22.33 9.75 3.67
C TRP A 510 22.78 8.41 3.04
N GLY A 511 22.04 7.88 2.07
CA GLY A 511 22.43 6.65 1.38
C GLY A 511 21.46 6.16 0.31
N LEU A 512 21.92 5.21 -0.50
CA LEU A 512 21.19 4.59 -1.61
C LEU A 512 20.24 3.50 -1.08
N ILE A 513 19.25 3.92 -0.28
CA ILE A 513 18.35 3.00 0.43
C ILE A 513 17.09 2.65 -0.38
N ALA A 514 16.65 3.55 -1.26
CA ALA A 514 15.42 3.42 -2.02
C ALA A 514 15.55 3.97 -3.45
N ALA A 515 14.83 3.38 -4.41
CA ALA A 515 14.72 3.90 -5.78
C ALA A 515 13.37 3.57 -6.45
N PRO A 516 12.83 4.46 -7.32
CA PRO A 516 11.61 4.18 -8.06
C PRO A 516 11.93 3.47 -9.38
N LEU A 517 11.45 2.23 -9.59
CA LEU A 517 11.80 1.43 -10.78
C LEU A 517 10.59 1.00 -11.64
N GLY A 518 9.37 1.39 -11.28
CA GLY A 518 8.18 1.04 -12.05
C GLY A 518 8.19 1.56 -13.49
N LYS A 519 8.45 2.86 -13.69
CA LYS A 519 8.51 3.48 -15.03
C LYS A 519 9.81 3.09 -15.74
N SER A 520 9.74 2.78 -17.04
CA SER A 520 10.94 2.48 -17.85
C SER A 520 11.95 3.63 -17.88
N ALA A 521 11.47 4.88 -17.93
CA ALA A 521 12.30 6.07 -17.81
C ALA A 521 13.06 6.13 -16.47
N ASN A 522 12.44 5.72 -15.37
CA ASN A 522 13.09 5.70 -14.07
C ASN A 522 14.13 4.57 -13.98
N ARG A 523 13.84 3.37 -14.51
CA ARG A 523 14.85 2.28 -14.61
C ARG A 523 16.05 2.71 -15.43
N ARG A 524 15.82 3.39 -16.55
CA ARG A 524 16.90 3.94 -17.39
C ARG A 524 17.74 4.95 -16.61
N LYS A 525 17.10 5.96 -16.00
CA LYS A 525 17.79 6.94 -15.14
C LYS A 525 18.59 6.25 -14.03
N PHE A 526 18.00 5.24 -13.38
CA PHE A 526 18.66 4.47 -12.33
C PHE A 526 19.91 3.75 -12.87
N LEU A 527 19.79 2.96 -13.93
CA LEU A 527 20.91 2.26 -14.55
C LEU A 527 21.99 3.24 -15.02
N ASP A 528 21.60 4.32 -15.68
CA ASP A 528 22.53 5.33 -16.20
C ASP A 528 23.35 5.94 -15.05
N LYS A 529 22.70 6.38 -13.97
CA LYS A 529 23.38 7.06 -12.85
C LYS A 529 24.08 6.11 -11.87
N VAL A 530 23.42 5.02 -11.47
CA VAL A 530 23.93 4.10 -10.44
C VAL A 530 24.94 3.12 -11.02
N TYR A 531 24.86 2.78 -12.32
CA TYR A 531 25.68 1.72 -12.91
C TYR A 531 26.51 2.13 -14.14
N PHE A 532 26.08 3.05 -15.02
CA PHE A 532 26.84 3.35 -16.24
C PHE A 532 27.70 4.62 -16.19
N ASP A 533 27.42 5.54 -15.27
CA ASP A 533 28.20 6.77 -15.12
C ASP A 533 29.70 6.47 -14.97
N ARG A 534 30.55 7.17 -15.71
CA ARG A 534 32.00 6.87 -15.74
C ARG A 534 32.73 7.32 -14.47
N GLU A 535 32.16 8.27 -13.73
CA GLU A 535 32.83 8.95 -12.63
C GLU A 535 32.17 8.65 -11.28
N LEU A 536 30.84 8.53 -11.23
CA LEU A 536 30.03 8.43 -9.99
C LEU A 536 29.21 7.14 -9.86
N SER A 537 29.42 6.13 -10.71
CA SER A 537 28.68 4.85 -10.61
C SER A 537 29.37 3.79 -9.78
N LEU A 538 28.58 2.80 -9.33
CA LEU A 538 29.11 1.59 -8.70
C LEU A 538 29.98 0.76 -9.66
N ARG A 539 29.72 0.79 -10.97
CA ARG A 539 30.57 0.10 -11.95
C ARG A 539 31.96 0.71 -12.03
N ALA A 540 32.04 2.04 -12.03
CA ALA A 540 33.31 2.75 -11.99
C ALA A 540 34.07 2.43 -10.70
N TYR A 541 33.37 2.44 -9.57
CA TYR A 541 33.96 2.08 -8.28
C TYR A 541 34.46 0.62 -8.22
N PHE A 542 33.66 -0.36 -8.67
CA PHE A 542 34.08 -1.75 -8.74
C PHE A 542 35.27 -1.95 -9.68
N LYS A 543 35.28 -1.27 -10.84
CA LYS A 543 36.42 -1.29 -11.77
C LYS A 543 37.70 -0.78 -11.08
N ALA A 544 37.62 0.36 -10.40
CA ALA A 544 38.76 0.91 -9.68
C ALA A 544 39.26 -0.01 -8.55
N LEU A 545 38.37 -0.73 -7.86
CA LEU A 545 38.77 -1.74 -6.87
C LEU A 545 39.55 -2.90 -7.51
N PHE A 546 39.14 -3.37 -8.69
CA PHE A 546 39.90 -4.41 -9.43
C PHE A 546 41.27 -3.93 -9.87
N GLU A 547 41.35 -2.71 -10.41
CA GLU A 547 42.61 -2.12 -10.86
C GLU A 547 43.55 -1.87 -9.68
N LEU A 548 43.02 -1.47 -8.52
CA LEU A 548 43.79 -1.32 -7.28
C LEU A 548 44.35 -2.66 -6.81
N ASP A 549 43.51 -3.70 -6.73
CA ASP A 549 43.94 -5.02 -6.28
C ASP A 549 44.93 -5.69 -7.25
N GLY A 550 44.85 -5.35 -8.54
CA GLY A 550 45.79 -5.79 -9.57
C GLY A 550 47.09 -4.97 -9.66
N GLY A 551 47.16 -3.82 -8.98
CA GLY A 551 48.32 -2.91 -9.03
C GLY A 551 48.42 -2.08 -10.32
N TYR A 552 47.31 -1.87 -11.02
CA TYR A 552 47.23 -1.14 -12.30
C TYR A 552 46.56 0.23 -12.20
N LEU A 553 46.09 0.63 -11.01
CA LEU A 553 45.40 1.90 -10.80
C LEU A 553 46.36 3.09 -10.88
N THR A 554 46.00 4.11 -11.66
CA THR A 554 46.71 5.38 -11.76
C THR A 554 45.82 6.56 -11.37
N ASP A 555 46.39 7.71 -11.02
CA ASP A 555 45.62 8.92 -10.69
C ASP A 555 44.72 9.35 -11.87
N GLU A 556 45.17 9.18 -13.11
CA GLU A 556 44.41 9.52 -14.31
C GLU A 556 43.20 8.59 -14.57
N THR A 557 43.26 7.35 -14.09
CA THR A 557 42.21 6.33 -14.26
C THR A 557 41.28 6.21 -13.05
N THR A 558 41.61 6.88 -11.94
CA THR A 558 40.81 6.86 -10.72
C THR A 558 39.52 7.68 -10.89
N PRO A 559 38.34 7.06 -10.76
CA PRO A 559 37.08 7.77 -10.94
C PRO A 559 36.73 8.63 -9.72
N THR A 560 35.94 9.68 -9.90
CA THR A 560 35.55 10.60 -8.82
C THR A 560 34.98 9.89 -7.57
N ILE A 561 34.13 8.87 -7.75
CA ILE A 561 33.56 8.09 -6.63
C ILE A 561 34.62 7.44 -5.74
N ALA A 562 35.76 7.05 -6.29
CA ALA A 562 36.86 6.45 -5.53
C ALA A 562 37.48 7.45 -4.53
N HIS A 563 37.55 8.73 -4.89
CA HIS A 563 38.01 9.78 -3.98
C HIS A 563 36.99 10.08 -2.87
N ILE A 564 35.70 9.99 -3.17
CA ILE A 564 34.63 10.33 -2.22
C ILE A 564 34.34 9.20 -1.24
N GLU A 565 34.16 7.98 -1.74
CA GLU A 565 33.84 6.81 -0.92
C GLU A 565 35.09 6.18 -0.29
N GLY A 566 36.28 6.50 -0.81
CA GLY A 566 37.57 5.95 -0.43
C GLY A 566 37.81 4.57 -1.05
N LEU A 567 38.95 4.36 -1.70
CA LEU A 567 39.38 3.04 -2.15
C LEU A 567 40.23 2.36 -1.07
N GLN A 568 40.03 1.06 -0.92
CA GLN A 568 40.75 0.23 0.04
C GLN A 568 41.22 -1.05 -0.68
N PRO A 569 42.51 -1.44 -0.58
CA PRO A 569 42.99 -2.72 -1.10
C PRO A 569 42.30 -3.91 -0.45
N TYR A 570 42.25 -5.06 -1.14
CA TYR A 570 41.58 -6.27 -0.65
C TYR A 570 41.90 -6.65 0.81
N PRO A 571 43.15 -6.63 1.31
CA PRO A 571 43.45 -6.93 2.72
C PRO A 571 42.74 -5.98 3.71
N MET A 572 42.65 -4.68 3.38
CA MET A 572 41.96 -3.69 4.21
C MET A 572 40.44 -3.86 4.13
N ARG A 573 39.88 -4.17 2.94
CA ARG A 573 38.45 -4.50 2.81
C ARG A 573 38.08 -5.74 3.61
N LYS A 574 38.94 -6.75 3.61
CA LYS A 574 38.78 -7.98 4.41
C LYS A 574 38.86 -7.69 5.91
N ALA A 575 39.73 -6.79 6.34
CA ALA A 575 39.80 -6.33 7.73
C ALA A 575 38.51 -5.58 8.12
N ALA A 576 38.06 -4.62 7.30
CA ALA A 576 36.82 -3.89 7.51
C ALA A 576 35.59 -4.81 7.54
N TRP A 577 35.52 -5.83 6.69
CA TRP A 577 34.47 -6.86 6.74
C TRP A 577 34.44 -7.59 8.09
N LYS A 578 35.61 -8.03 8.58
CA LYS A 578 35.72 -8.70 9.87
C LYS A 578 35.32 -7.78 11.03
N GLU A 579 35.75 -6.53 10.99
CA GLU A 579 35.40 -5.51 11.99
C GLU A 579 33.89 -5.23 11.98
N ALA A 580 33.30 -4.98 10.81
CA ALA A 580 31.86 -4.77 10.68
C ALA A 580 31.06 -5.98 11.21
N CYS A 581 31.50 -7.20 10.90
CA CYS A 581 30.90 -8.42 11.44
C CYS A 581 31.02 -8.50 12.98
N ALA A 582 32.19 -8.16 13.54
CA ALA A 582 32.41 -8.22 14.98
C ALA A 582 31.56 -7.18 15.72
N THR A 583 31.55 -5.93 15.25
CA THR A 583 30.73 -4.84 15.78
C THR A 583 29.25 -5.18 15.71
N PHE A 584 28.77 -5.68 14.56
CA PHE A 584 27.39 -6.13 14.42
C PHE A 584 27.03 -7.25 15.39
N LYS A 585 27.85 -8.31 15.50
CA LYS A 585 27.60 -9.43 16.42
C LYS A 585 27.62 -9.01 17.89
N SER A 586 28.53 -8.10 18.27
CA SER A 586 28.57 -7.55 19.63
C SER A 586 27.27 -6.82 19.97
N LEU A 587 26.90 -5.82 19.15
CA LEU A 587 25.67 -5.06 19.35
C LEU A 587 24.42 -5.94 19.31
N GLN A 588 24.40 -6.94 18.43
CA GLN A 588 23.33 -7.92 18.34
C GLN A 588 23.19 -8.71 19.64
N ASN A 589 24.28 -9.24 20.19
CA ASN A 589 24.26 -10.01 21.44
C ASN A 589 23.82 -9.14 22.62
N ASP A 590 24.31 -7.90 22.69
CA ASP A 590 23.95 -6.95 23.75
C ASP A 590 22.46 -6.62 23.73
N ILE A 591 21.91 -6.34 22.54
CA ILE A 591 20.49 -6.06 22.38
C ILE A 591 19.65 -7.29 22.67
N ILE A 592 19.99 -8.46 22.14
CA ILE A 592 19.26 -9.71 22.44
C ILE A 592 19.26 -9.99 23.96
N GLY A 593 20.39 -9.75 24.64
CA GLY A 593 20.49 -9.83 26.09
C GLY A 593 19.51 -8.90 26.81
N GLU A 594 19.45 -7.63 26.39
CA GLU A 594 18.50 -6.65 26.94
C GLU A 594 17.04 -7.03 26.67
N ILE A 595 16.70 -7.45 25.44
CA ILE A 595 15.35 -7.91 25.12
C ILE A 595 14.98 -9.10 26.00
N ASN A 596 15.89 -10.05 26.24
CA ASN A 596 15.64 -11.18 27.14
C ASN A 596 15.39 -10.76 28.59
N LEU A 597 16.01 -9.67 29.07
CA LEU A 597 15.69 -9.10 30.39
C LEU A 597 14.28 -8.51 30.42
N ILE A 598 13.90 -7.76 29.38
CA ILE A 598 12.53 -7.22 29.24
C ILE A 598 11.51 -8.37 29.20
N LYS A 599 11.78 -9.43 28.45
CA LYS A 599 10.93 -10.64 28.40
C LYS A 599 10.72 -11.25 29.77
N LYS A 600 11.77 -11.37 30.58
CA LYS A 600 11.65 -11.88 31.96
C LYS A 600 10.72 -10.98 32.79
N ALA A 601 10.82 -9.67 32.63
CA ALA A 601 9.96 -8.72 33.33
C ALA A 601 8.49 -8.82 32.89
N ALA A 602 8.24 -8.91 31.58
CA ALA A 602 6.89 -9.09 31.03
C ALA A 602 6.26 -10.42 31.45
N ASN A 603 7.01 -11.53 31.41
CA ASN A 603 6.54 -12.84 31.86
C ASN A 603 6.26 -12.86 33.36
N ALA A 604 7.13 -12.27 34.19
CA ALA A 604 6.90 -12.16 35.63
C ALA A 604 5.62 -11.36 35.94
N HIS A 605 5.31 -10.34 35.12
CA HIS A 605 4.07 -9.58 35.23
C HIS A 605 2.84 -10.43 34.83
N SER A 606 2.92 -11.20 33.75
CA SER A 606 1.86 -12.15 33.36
C SER A 606 1.60 -13.19 34.47
N GLU A 607 2.66 -13.79 35.01
CA GLU A 607 2.58 -14.75 36.11
C GLU A 607 2.00 -14.14 37.38
N LEU A 608 2.30 -12.86 37.66
CA LEU A 608 1.71 -12.14 38.77
C LEU A 608 0.19 -11.97 38.61
N ASN A 609 -0.27 -11.68 37.39
CA ASN A 609 -1.70 -11.54 37.10
C ASN A 609 -2.43 -12.88 37.20
N GLU A 610 -1.88 -13.96 36.63
CA GLU A 610 -2.41 -15.32 36.78
C GLU A 610 -2.47 -15.75 38.26
N THR A 611 -1.41 -15.44 39.02
CA THR A 611 -1.35 -15.71 40.47
C THR A 611 -2.45 -14.95 41.22
N ARG A 612 -2.69 -13.68 40.87
CA ARG A 612 -3.75 -12.85 41.50
C ARG A 612 -5.14 -13.34 41.17
N GLU A 613 -5.39 -13.73 39.91
CA GLU A 613 -6.65 -14.35 39.50
C GLU A 613 -6.90 -15.65 40.28
N ARG A 614 -5.89 -16.52 40.38
CA ARG A 614 -6.00 -17.76 41.16
C ARG A 614 -6.24 -17.51 42.65
N ILE A 615 -5.61 -16.49 43.24
CA ILE A 615 -5.91 -16.07 44.62
C ILE A 615 -7.39 -15.68 44.74
N SER A 616 -7.91 -14.89 43.80
CA SER A 616 -9.32 -14.48 43.81
C SER A 616 -10.29 -15.66 43.66
N GLU A 617 -9.96 -16.65 42.82
CA GLU A 617 -10.74 -17.89 42.70
C GLU A 617 -10.75 -18.68 44.01
N ILE A 618 -9.57 -18.87 44.60
CA ILE A 618 -9.43 -19.59 45.87
C ILE A 618 -10.18 -18.86 46.99
N ASP A 619 -10.12 -17.53 47.05
CA ASP A 619 -10.89 -16.76 48.03
C ASP A 619 -12.41 -16.98 47.85
N ALA A 620 -12.91 -17.06 46.61
CA ALA A 620 -14.30 -17.41 46.34
C ALA A 620 -14.65 -18.85 46.76
N GLU A 621 -13.79 -19.82 46.47
CA GLU A 621 -13.96 -21.21 46.90
C GLU A 621 -13.95 -21.33 48.44
N ILE A 622 -13.06 -20.61 49.13
CA ILE A 622 -13.01 -20.56 50.59
C ILE A 622 -14.32 -20.00 51.15
N ILE A 623 -14.89 -18.95 50.55
CA ILE A 623 -16.18 -18.39 50.95
C ILE A 623 -17.28 -19.44 50.83
N GLU A 624 -17.33 -20.18 49.72
CA GLU A 624 -18.30 -21.27 49.50
C GLU A 624 -18.15 -22.39 50.55
N GLN A 625 -16.93 -22.87 50.79
CA GLN A 625 -16.69 -23.90 51.81
C GLN A 625 -17.05 -23.41 53.22
N ASN A 626 -16.78 -22.14 53.54
CA ASN A 626 -17.17 -21.55 54.81
C ASN A 626 -18.70 -21.42 54.96
N GLN A 627 -19.46 -21.31 53.86
CA GLN A 627 -20.92 -21.38 53.92
C GLN A 627 -21.41 -22.79 54.24
N LEU A 628 -20.78 -23.83 53.68
CA LEU A 628 -21.09 -25.23 54.02
C LEU A 628 -20.76 -25.58 55.47
N LEU A 629 -19.75 -24.91 56.04
CA LEU A 629 -19.35 -25.03 57.45
C LEU A 629 -20.27 -24.28 58.43
N LYS A 630 -21.20 -23.43 57.95
CA LYS A 630 -22.18 -22.79 58.83
C LYS A 630 -23.18 -23.82 59.33
N VAL A 631 -22.89 -24.37 60.51
CA VAL A 631 -23.81 -25.22 61.26
C VAL A 631 -25.01 -24.39 61.71
N ASN A 632 -26.23 -24.88 61.48
CA ASN A 632 -27.42 -24.37 62.15
C ASN A 632 -27.58 -25.13 63.48
N PRO A 633 -27.19 -24.55 64.64
CA PRO A 633 -27.17 -25.28 65.90
C PRO A 633 -28.55 -25.82 66.27
N ALA A 634 -29.62 -25.16 65.80
CA ALA A 634 -30.98 -25.58 66.00
C ALA A 634 -31.30 -26.92 65.31
N GLU A 635 -30.71 -27.21 64.14
CA GLU A 635 -30.96 -28.47 63.42
C GLU A 635 -30.22 -29.65 64.05
N ASP A 636 -28.97 -29.46 64.49
CA ASP A 636 -28.24 -30.54 65.19
C ASP A 636 -28.91 -30.90 66.52
N ILE A 637 -29.48 -29.90 67.22
CA ILE A 637 -30.34 -30.12 68.39
C ILE A 637 -31.60 -30.93 68.02
N VAL A 638 -32.20 -30.69 66.84
CA VAL A 638 -33.36 -31.47 66.37
C VAL A 638 -32.99 -32.93 66.11
N TYR A 639 -31.87 -33.21 65.43
CA TYR A 639 -31.45 -34.60 65.16
C TYR A 639 -31.05 -35.34 66.45
N THR A 640 -30.34 -34.69 67.37
CA THR A 640 -29.98 -35.29 68.67
C THR A 640 -31.19 -35.54 69.55
N ASN A 641 -32.15 -34.59 69.63
CA ASN A 641 -33.40 -34.81 70.34
C ASN A 641 -34.23 -35.94 69.73
N ARG A 642 -34.31 -36.01 68.39
CA ARG A 642 -35.03 -37.07 67.68
C ARG A 642 -34.40 -38.44 67.86
N LEU A 643 -33.07 -38.52 67.90
CA LEU A 643 -32.35 -39.76 68.20
C LEU A 643 -32.67 -40.22 69.64
N LYS A 644 -32.59 -39.31 70.60
CA LYS A 644 -32.92 -39.58 72.00
C LYS A 644 -34.36 -40.07 72.19
N GLU A 645 -35.31 -39.42 71.53
CA GLU A 645 -36.73 -39.81 71.57
C GLU A 645 -36.97 -41.22 70.99
N LEU A 646 -36.23 -41.59 69.95
CA LEU A 646 -36.28 -42.95 69.38
C LEU A 646 -35.60 -44.00 70.27
N GLU A 647 -34.50 -43.65 70.95
CA GLU A 647 -33.80 -44.51 71.93
C GLU A 647 -34.67 -44.77 73.16
N ASP A 648 -35.30 -43.73 73.71
CA ASP A 648 -36.26 -43.84 74.82
C ASP A 648 -37.42 -44.76 74.40
N ARG A 649 -37.97 -44.57 73.19
CA ARG A 649 -39.05 -45.42 72.66
C ARG A 649 -38.61 -46.87 72.43
N LEU A 650 -37.36 -47.10 72.06
CA LEU A 650 -36.80 -48.45 71.92
C LEU A 650 -36.70 -49.13 73.29
N SER A 651 -36.28 -48.39 74.33
CA SER A 651 -36.23 -48.88 75.71
C SER A 651 -37.62 -49.32 76.18
N ASP A 652 -38.64 -48.47 75.97
CA ASP A 652 -40.03 -48.81 76.29
C ASP A 652 -40.49 -50.11 75.60
N LEU A 653 -40.17 -50.25 74.30
CA LEU A 653 -40.55 -51.43 73.51
C LEU A 653 -39.81 -52.71 73.95
N VAL A 654 -38.58 -52.58 74.45
CA VAL A 654 -37.81 -53.70 75.04
C VAL A 654 -38.44 -54.15 76.35
N ASP A 655 -38.87 -53.20 77.19
CA ASP A 655 -39.57 -53.48 78.45
C ASP A 655 -40.96 -54.10 78.18
N GLU A 656 -41.72 -53.57 77.21
CA GLU A 656 -42.99 -54.11 76.73
C GLU A 656 -42.83 -55.54 76.20
N LEU A 657 -41.79 -55.81 75.40
CA LEU A 657 -41.49 -57.14 74.87
C LEU A 657 -41.14 -58.12 76.00
N SER A 658 -40.32 -57.70 76.95
CA SER A 658 -39.92 -58.51 78.13
C SER A 658 -41.11 -58.82 79.04
N ALA A 659 -42.05 -57.88 79.19
CA ALA A 659 -43.31 -58.11 79.88
C ALA A 659 -44.21 -59.08 79.10
N CYS A 660 -44.30 -58.94 77.77
CA CYS A 660 -45.07 -59.82 76.90
C CYS A 660 -44.51 -61.25 76.87
N GLU A 661 -43.18 -61.44 76.92
CA GLU A 661 -42.52 -62.75 77.02
C GLU A 661 -42.79 -63.45 78.36
N ARG A 662 -42.80 -62.70 79.46
CA ARG A 662 -43.20 -63.23 80.78
C ARG A 662 -44.65 -63.70 80.82
N ALA A 663 -45.52 -63.12 79.99
CA ALA A 663 -46.92 -63.49 79.84
C ALA A 663 -47.16 -64.64 78.82
N ARG A 664 -46.11 -65.33 78.36
CA ARG A 664 -46.19 -66.39 77.34
C ARG A 664 -47.03 -67.60 77.80
N PRO A 665 -48.08 -67.99 77.06
CA PRO A 665 -48.85 -69.20 77.37
C PRO A 665 -48.00 -70.48 77.25
N GLY A 666 -48.27 -71.47 78.10
CA GLY A 666 -47.54 -72.75 78.14
C GLY A 666 -47.58 -73.56 76.84
N MET A 667 -46.67 -74.54 76.69
CA MET A 667 -46.39 -75.21 75.41
C MET A 667 -47.61 -75.88 74.73
N ILE A 668 -48.58 -76.37 75.50
CA ILE A 668 -49.81 -76.99 74.97
C ILE A 668 -50.74 -75.94 74.33
N ALA A 669 -50.90 -74.77 74.96
CA ALA A 669 -51.72 -73.67 74.43
C ALA A 669 -51.11 -73.06 73.15
N MET A 670 -49.78 -73.06 73.06
CA MET A 670 -49.02 -72.67 71.86
C MET A 670 -49.18 -73.67 70.70
N PHE A 671 -49.19 -74.98 70.98
CA PHE A 671 -49.31 -76.04 69.96
C PHE A 671 -50.71 -76.08 69.31
N PHE A 672 -51.77 -75.90 70.09
CA PHE A 672 -53.16 -75.89 69.59
C PHE A 672 -53.65 -74.51 69.11
N MET A 673 -52.84 -73.45 69.21
CA MET A 673 -53.19 -72.08 68.78
C MET A 673 -54.56 -71.61 69.32
N THR A 674 -54.76 -71.74 70.64
CA THR A 674 -55.98 -71.32 71.34
C THR A 674 -56.18 -69.80 71.26
N LYS A 675 -57.39 -69.28 71.52
CA LYS A 675 -57.69 -67.83 71.49
C LYS A 675 -56.63 -66.99 72.24
N PRO A 676 -56.27 -67.31 73.51
CA PRO A 676 -55.21 -66.60 74.25
C PRO A 676 -53.84 -66.64 73.57
N ALA A 677 -53.45 -67.78 73.00
CA ALA A 677 -52.19 -67.94 72.29
C ALA A 677 -52.14 -67.16 70.96
N ARG A 678 -53.27 -67.04 70.25
CA ARG A 678 -53.37 -66.19 69.04
C ARG A 678 -53.28 -64.70 69.37
N THR A 679 -53.96 -64.23 70.42
CA THR A 679 -53.85 -62.84 70.89
C THR A 679 -52.44 -62.51 71.38
N TRP A 680 -51.81 -63.39 72.16
CA TRP A 680 -50.42 -63.22 72.57
C TRP A 680 -49.48 -63.19 71.35
N LYS A 681 -49.63 -64.12 70.39
CA LYS A 681 -48.79 -64.17 69.20
C LYS A 681 -48.95 -62.92 68.34
N ALA A 682 -50.16 -62.41 68.17
CA ALA A 682 -50.43 -61.16 67.43
C ALA A 682 -49.79 -59.94 68.12
N GLU A 683 -49.92 -59.85 69.45
CA GLU A 683 -49.37 -58.76 70.24
C GLU A 683 -47.83 -58.80 70.31
N PHE A 684 -47.26 -59.99 70.47
CA PHE A 684 -45.81 -60.22 70.41
C PHE A 684 -45.24 -59.82 69.04
N HIS A 685 -45.87 -60.22 67.92
CA HIS A 685 -45.43 -59.79 66.59
C HIS A 685 -45.63 -58.28 66.37
N ARG A 686 -46.67 -57.67 66.94
CA ARG A 686 -46.89 -56.21 66.89
C ARG A 686 -45.73 -55.45 67.55
N ILE A 687 -45.37 -55.83 68.78
CA ILE A 687 -44.28 -55.21 69.54
C ILE A 687 -42.92 -55.51 68.87
N LEU A 688 -42.69 -56.74 68.41
CA LEU A 688 -41.46 -57.14 67.71
C LEU A 688 -41.27 -56.35 66.41
N ASN A 689 -42.32 -56.20 65.60
CA ASN A 689 -42.28 -55.40 64.37
C ASN A 689 -42.09 -53.91 64.67
N ALA A 690 -42.72 -53.38 65.73
CA ALA A 690 -42.53 -52.00 66.18
C ALA A 690 -41.07 -51.76 66.64
N LYS A 691 -40.49 -52.68 67.42
CA LYS A 691 -39.08 -52.67 67.82
C LYS A 691 -38.16 -52.65 66.59
N ALA A 692 -38.33 -53.59 65.66
CA ALA A 692 -37.53 -53.67 64.44
C ALA A 692 -37.65 -52.39 63.57
N ALA A 693 -38.85 -51.78 63.51
CA ALA A 693 -39.07 -50.51 62.81
C ALA A 693 -38.39 -49.32 63.51
N THR A 694 -38.42 -49.24 64.84
CA THR A 694 -37.74 -48.20 65.61
C THR A 694 -36.22 -48.35 65.51
N GLU A 695 -35.67 -49.56 65.63
CA GLU A 695 -34.25 -49.83 65.41
C GLU A 695 -33.78 -49.43 64.00
N LYS A 696 -34.63 -49.64 62.99
CA LYS A 696 -34.35 -49.17 61.62
C LYS A 696 -34.30 -47.63 61.57
N LYS A 697 -35.26 -46.94 62.18
CA LYS A 697 -35.28 -45.47 62.24
C LYS A 697 -34.05 -44.89 62.95
N ILE A 698 -33.62 -45.51 64.06
CA ILE A 698 -32.38 -45.12 64.76
C ILE A 698 -31.19 -45.24 63.81
N ARG A 699 -31.06 -46.38 63.10
CA ARG A 699 -29.97 -46.57 62.12
C ARG A 699 -29.99 -45.53 61.00
N ASP A 700 -31.18 -45.17 60.50
CA ASP A 700 -31.35 -44.16 59.45
C ASP A 700 -30.92 -42.76 59.94
N VAL A 701 -31.38 -42.33 61.14
CA VAL A 701 -30.98 -41.04 61.73
C VAL A 701 -29.49 -41.00 62.06
N GLN A 702 -28.92 -42.07 62.60
CA GLN A 702 -27.48 -42.17 62.86
C GLN A 702 -26.66 -42.13 61.56
N ARG A 703 -27.18 -42.66 60.44
CA ARG A 703 -26.54 -42.52 59.13
C ARG A 703 -26.56 -41.07 58.66
N GLU A 704 -27.71 -40.39 58.76
CA GLU A 704 -27.83 -38.97 58.37
C GLU A 704 -26.89 -38.06 59.18
N ILE A 705 -26.74 -38.29 60.49
CA ILE A 705 -25.78 -37.56 61.33
C ILE A 705 -24.34 -37.78 60.84
N ARG A 706 -23.94 -39.05 60.63
CA ARG A 706 -22.59 -39.37 60.13
C ARG A 706 -22.30 -38.76 58.77
N GLU A 707 -23.23 -38.86 57.81
CA GLU A 707 -23.08 -38.26 56.48
C GLU A 707 -22.95 -36.74 56.54
N ARG A 708 -23.49 -36.10 57.58
CA ARG A 708 -23.39 -34.65 57.80
C ARG A 708 -22.05 -34.27 58.43
N GLU A 709 -21.61 -34.99 59.46
CA GLU A 709 -20.29 -34.84 60.08
C GLU A 709 -19.16 -35.08 59.06
N GLU A 710 -19.29 -36.09 58.21
CA GLU A 710 -18.34 -36.40 57.15
C GLU A 710 -18.25 -35.26 56.12
N ARG A 711 -19.39 -34.76 55.62
CA ARG A 711 -19.42 -33.57 54.74
C ARG A 711 -18.80 -32.33 55.39
N GLN A 712 -19.01 -32.13 56.69
CA GLN A 712 -18.45 -31.00 57.41
C GLN A 712 -16.93 -31.13 57.58
N LEU A 713 -16.46 -32.33 57.90
CA LEU A 713 -15.03 -32.63 57.99
C LEU A 713 -14.34 -32.44 56.63
N GLU A 714 -14.95 -32.94 55.55
CA GLU A 714 -14.46 -32.75 54.17
C GLU A 714 -14.39 -31.27 53.79
N ALA A 715 -15.44 -30.50 54.05
CA ALA A 715 -15.47 -29.06 53.79
C ALA A 715 -14.40 -28.31 54.61
N SER A 716 -14.18 -28.70 55.87
CA SER A 716 -13.15 -28.12 56.74
C SER A 716 -11.74 -28.41 56.22
N GLN A 717 -11.45 -29.68 55.89
CA GLN A 717 -10.15 -30.08 55.34
C GLN A 717 -9.88 -29.40 53.99
N LYS A 718 -10.90 -29.29 53.13
CA LYS A 718 -10.78 -28.57 51.86
C LYS A 718 -10.51 -27.08 52.08
N SER A 719 -11.21 -26.44 53.02
CA SER A 719 -10.98 -25.02 53.37
C SER A 719 -9.56 -24.77 53.89
N GLU A 720 -9.02 -25.66 54.73
CA GLU A 720 -7.64 -25.54 55.22
C GLU A 720 -6.60 -25.69 54.11
N ARG A 721 -6.78 -26.67 53.20
CA ARG A 721 -5.90 -26.84 52.04
C ARG A 721 -5.89 -25.61 51.13
N LEU A 722 -7.09 -25.08 50.83
CA LEU A 722 -7.23 -23.87 50.02
C LEU A 722 -6.56 -22.65 50.68
N LYS A 723 -6.67 -22.49 52.01
CA LYS A 723 -5.97 -21.42 52.74
C LYS A 723 -4.44 -21.55 52.64
N ALA A 724 -3.91 -22.77 52.77
CA ALA A 724 -2.48 -23.00 52.63
C ALA A 724 -1.98 -22.67 51.21
N GLU A 725 -2.69 -23.11 50.17
CA GLU A 725 -2.41 -22.77 48.77
C GLU A 725 -2.45 -21.25 48.54
N ARG A 726 -3.46 -20.56 49.07
CA ARG A 726 -3.58 -19.10 48.99
C ARG A 726 -2.37 -18.39 49.61
N ASP A 727 -1.94 -18.81 50.80
CA ASP A 727 -0.82 -18.18 51.51
C ASP A 727 0.52 -18.39 50.78
N GLU A 728 0.71 -19.55 50.15
CA GLU A 728 1.85 -19.79 49.25
C GLU A 728 1.83 -18.86 48.02
N LEU A 729 0.66 -18.72 47.37
CA LEU A 729 0.49 -17.83 46.22
C LEU A 729 0.68 -16.36 46.59
N ILE A 730 0.25 -15.92 47.77
CA ILE A 730 0.52 -14.55 48.27
C ILE A 730 2.03 -14.32 48.43
N LEU A 731 2.75 -15.30 48.95
CA LEU A 731 4.21 -15.19 49.08
C LEU A 731 4.90 -15.15 47.71
N ALA A 732 4.44 -15.98 46.77
CA ALA A 732 4.91 -15.96 45.38
C ALA A 732 4.64 -14.59 44.71
N SER A 733 3.43 -14.06 44.84
CA SER A 733 3.04 -12.74 44.35
C SER A 733 3.94 -11.62 44.87
N ARG A 734 4.29 -11.64 46.17
CA ARG A 734 5.25 -10.68 46.75
C ARG A 734 6.64 -10.78 46.15
N ARG A 735 7.13 -12.00 45.88
CA ARG A 735 8.43 -12.20 45.23
C ARG A 735 8.43 -11.66 43.79
N LEU A 736 7.36 -11.94 43.04
CA LEU A 736 7.17 -11.42 41.68
C LEU A 736 7.13 -9.89 41.66
N LEU A 737 6.39 -9.26 42.59
CA LEU A 737 6.34 -7.81 42.73
C LEU A 737 7.71 -7.17 42.97
N ASN A 738 8.53 -7.75 43.85
CA ASN A 738 9.89 -7.26 44.11
C ASN A 738 10.81 -7.42 42.89
N ASN A 739 10.63 -8.48 42.09
CA ASN A 739 11.38 -8.64 40.85
C ASN A 739 10.95 -7.60 39.81
N ILE A 740 9.64 -7.33 39.69
CA ILE A 740 9.07 -6.36 38.76
C ILE A 740 9.49 -4.93 39.11
N SER A 741 9.56 -4.57 40.40
CA SER A 741 9.87 -3.19 40.81
C SER A 741 11.22 -2.68 40.29
N VAL A 742 12.23 -3.56 40.23
CA VAL A 742 13.56 -3.24 39.66
C VAL A 742 13.46 -2.86 38.18
N TYR A 743 12.63 -3.59 37.42
CA TYR A 743 12.40 -3.28 36.02
C TYR A 743 11.55 -2.02 35.86
N LYS A 744 10.52 -1.85 36.68
CA LYS A 744 9.64 -0.68 36.64
C LYS A 744 10.39 0.62 36.89
N GLU A 745 11.37 0.63 37.79
CA GLU A 745 12.26 1.79 38.00
C GLU A 745 13.07 2.13 36.74
N LYS A 746 13.56 1.11 36.01
CA LYS A 746 14.32 1.28 34.77
C LYS A 746 13.48 1.78 33.60
N TYR A 747 12.28 1.22 33.40
CA TYR A 747 11.44 1.51 32.23
C TYR A 747 10.44 2.66 32.48
N GLY A 748 10.21 3.03 33.74
CA GLY A 748 9.28 4.10 34.12
C GLY A 748 7.90 3.88 33.54
N THR A 749 7.35 4.91 32.90
CA THR A 749 6.02 4.90 32.28
C THR A 749 5.91 4.01 31.03
N SER A 750 7.03 3.48 30.51
CA SER A 750 7.05 2.55 29.39
C SER A 750 6.85 1.08 29.80
N PHE A 751 6.84 0.77 31.09
CA PHE A 751 6.54 -0.58 31.59
C PHE A 751 5.06 -0.89 31.35
N VAL A 752 4.72 -1.99 30.68
CA VAL A 752 3.32 -2.29 30.30
C VAL A 752 2.65 -3.14 31.39
N ASP A 753 2.12 -2.48 32.41
CA ASP A 753 1.30 -3.06 33.48
C ASP A 753 -0.09 -2.39 33.54
N GLU A 754 -0.86 -2.58 34.62
CA GLU A 754 -2.15 -1.91 34.79
C GLU A 754 -2.00 -0.39 34.90
N GLU A 755 -0.95 0.11 35.56
CA GLU A 755 -0.68 1.55 35.71
C GLU A 755 -0.41 2.21 34.34
N PHE A 756 0.20 1.49 33.40
CA PHE A 756 0.32 1.92 32.01
C PHE A 756 -1.04 2.30 31.40
N PHE A 757 -2.05 1.46 31.57
CA PHE A 757 -3.39 1.67 31.00
C PHE A 757 -4.22 2.69 31.80
N GLU A 758 -4.00 2.77 33.12
CA GLU A 758 -4.67 3.74 34.01
C GLU A 758 -4.34 5.20 33.66
N GLN A 759 -3.24 5.47 32.94
CA GLN A 759 -2.90 6.81 32.45
C GLN A 759 -3.92 7.39 31.44
N GLY A 760 -4.80 6.55 30.90
CA GLY A 760 -5.87 6.95 29.98
C GLY A 760 -5.46 6.94 28.50
N HIS A 761 -6.47 6.83 27.64
CA HIS A 761 -6.35 6.61 26.19
C HIS A 761 -5.31 7.48 25.49
N ASP A 762 -5.35 8.77 25.74
CA ASP A 762 -4.46 9.74 25.09
C ASP A 762 -2.99 9.63 25.54
N ARG A 763 -2.73 9.32 26.82
CA ARG A 763 -1.37 9.23 27.34
C ARG A 763 -0.69 7.94 26.92
N TYR A 764 -1.31 6.79 27.18
CA TYR A 764 -0.65 5.50 26.92
C TYR A 764 -0.39 5.29 25.41
N ASN A 765 -1.24 5.82 24.53
CA ASN A 765 -1.04 5.73 23.08
C ASN A 765 0.17 6.53 22.58
N ARG A 766 0.65 7.52 23.34
CA ARG A 766 1.84 8.34 22.99
C ARG A 766 3.15 7.77 23.51
N ILE A 767 3.09 6.75 24.37
CA ILE A 767 4.26 6.10 24.97
C ILE A 767 4.79 5.01 24.03
N SER A 768 6.09 4.73 24.12
CA SER A 768 6.77 3.62 23.45
C SER A 768 6.95 2.44 24.42
N PRO A 769 6.14 1.36 24.30
CA PRO A 769 6.21 0.20 25.17
C PRO A 769 7.60 -0.40 25.29
N TRP A 770 8.00 -0.72 26.52
CA TRP A 770 9.26 -1.39 26.86
C TRP A 770 10.53 -0.63 26.39
N ALA A 771 10.38 0.61 25.96
CA ALA A 771 11.46 1.38 25.36
C ALA A 771 11.92 2.49 26.32
N TYR A 772 13.24 2.67 26.35
CA TYR A 772 13.91 3.76 27.03
C TYR A 772 15.05 4.27 26.13
N GLU A 773 15.58 5.45 26.42
CA GLU A 773 16.45 6.20 25.51
C GLU A 773 17.71 5.43 25.08
N GLU A 774 18.45 4.87 26.04
CA GLU A 774 19.70 4.14 25.78
C GLU A 774 19.47 2.85 24.95
N LEU A 775 18.38 2.11 25.19
CA LEU A 775 18.05 0.95 24.35
C LEU A 775 17.73 1.38 22.92
N ASN A 776 16.94 2.45 22.75
CA ASN A 776 16.64 2.97 21.42
C ASN A 776 17.89 3.42 20.67
N GLU A 777 18.85 4.05 21.36
CA GLU A 777 20.13 4.44 20.78
C GLU A 777 20.97 3.22 20.37
N ARG A 778 21.04 2.18 21.20
CA ARG A 778 21.71 0.92 20.86
C ARG A 778 21.07 0.23 19.64
N ARG A 779 19.74 0.15 19.58
CA ARG A 779 19.00 -0.41 18.43
C ARG A 779 19.22 0.39 17.15
N HIS A 780 19.38 1.71 17.26
CA HIS A 780 19.79 2.58 16.16
C HIS A 780 21.23 2.29 15.70
N LYS A 781 22.18 2.14 16.62
CA LYS A 781 23.58 1.75 16.30
C LYS A 781 23.64 0.38 15.61
N LEU A 782 22.81 -0.57 16.02
CA LEU A 782 22.70 -1.88 15.37
C LEU A 782 22.21 -1.77 13.92
N PHE A 783 21.25 -0.88 13.63
CA PHE A 783 20.83 -0.60 12.26
C PHE A 783 21.99 -0.05 11.40
N LYS A 784 22.78 0.89 11.94
CA LYS A 784 23.98 1.39 11.26
C LYS A 784 24.98 0.25 10.98
N ALA A 785 25.30 -0.55 12.00
CA ALA A 785 26.20 -1.69 11.85
C ALA A 785 25.68 -2.71 10.82
N ALA A 786 24.36 -2.92 10.73
CA ALA A 786 23.77 -3.78 9.70
C ALA A 786 24.02 -3.22 8.29
N LEU A 787 23.88 -1.91 8.07
CA LEU A 787 24.20 -1.28 6.78
C LEU A 787 25.69 -1.34 6.46
N ASP A 788 26.56 -1.21 7.46
CA ASP A 788 28.01 -1.36 7.29
C ASP A 788 28.37 -2.79 6.85
N VAL A 789 27.73 -3.81 7.45
CA VAL A 789 27.83 -5.21 6.98
C VAL A 789 27.41 -5.32 5.50
N HIS A 790 26.31 -4.71 5.09
CA HIS A 790 25.87 -4.74 3.68
C HIS A 790 26.88 -4.10 2.74
N ARG A 791 27.37 -2.92 3.12
CA ARG A 791 28.37 -2.19 2.33
C ARG A 791 29.62 -3.05 2.17
N CYS A 792 30.21 -3.53 3.27
CA CYS A 792 31.41 -4.36 3.21
C CYS A 792 31.18 -5.67 2.43
N PHE A 793 30.01 -6.30 2.57
CA PHE A 793 29.65 -7.51 1.83
C PHE A 793 29.71 -7.29 0.31
N ILE A 794 29.13 -6.18 -0.18
CA ILE A 794 29.16 -5.79 -1.60
C ILE A 794 30.60 -5.53 -2.07
N LEU A 795 31.41 -4.84 -1.27
CA LEU A 795 32.79 -4.49 -1.61
C LEU A 795 33.77 -5.67 -1.57
N MET A 796 33.38 -6.78 -0.95
CA MET A 796 34.11 -8.05 -0.96
C MET A 796 33.74 -8.95 -2.15
N ALA A 797 32.63 -8.67 -2.85
CA ALA A 797 32.17 -9.42 -4.02
C ALA A 797 31.96 -8.54 -5.29
N PRO A 798 32.90 -7.64 -5.65
CA PRO A 798 32.68 -6.67 -6.72
C PRO A 798 32.44 -7.32 -8.10
N ARG A 799 32.92 -8.55 -8.34
CA ARG A 799 32.80 -9.23 -9.65
C ARG A 799 31.38 -9.72 -9.86
N GLN A 800 30.87 -10.40 -8.84
CA GLN A 800 29.54 -10.98 -8.81
C GLN A 800 28.50 -9.86 -8.83
N MET A 801 28.70 -8.80 -8.05
CA MET A 801 27.82 -7.62 -8.06
C MET A 801 27.80 -6.92 -9.41
N ARG A 802 28.96 -6.74 -10.06
CA ARG A 802 29.03 -6.19 -11.42
C ARG A 802 28.24 -7.05 -12.42
N ALA A 803 28.38 -8.38 -12.34
CA ALA A 803 27.70 -9.32 -13.22
C ALA A 803 26.17 -9.34 -12.99
N CYS A 804 25.72 -9.33 -11.74
CA CYS A 804 24.31 -9.25 -11.38
C CYS A 804 23.66 -7.95 -11.91
N MET A 805 24.36 -6.82 -11.80
CA MET A 805 23.89 -5.55 -12.37
C MET A 805 23.79 -5.56 -13.90
N SER A 806 24.73 -6.20 -14.59
CA SER A 806 24.66 -6.42 -16.04
C SER A 806 23.48 -7.33 -16.43
N ALA A 807 23.24 -8.41 -15.69
CA ALA A 807 22.11 -9.30 -15.93
C ALA A 807 20.77 -8.57 -15.70
N PHE A 808 20.68 -7.76 -14.64
CA PHE A 808 19.52 -6.91 -14.38
C PHE A 808 19.29 -5.88 -15.48
N GLN A 809 20.35 -5.25 -15.99
CA GLN A 809 20.26 -4.34 -17.13
C GLN A 809 19.65 -5.03 -18.35
N ALA A 810 20.12 -6.25 -18.68
CA ALA A 810 19.64 -6.99 -19.83
C ALA A 810 18.13 -7.26 -19.72
N ILE A 811 17.68 -7.86 -18.60
CA ILE A 811 16.25 -8.16 -18.38
C ILE A 811 15.42 -6.87 -18.34
N SER A 812 15.90 -5.82 -17.66
CA SER A 812 15.21 -4.52 -17.59
C SER A 812 15.05 -3.83 -18.94
N SER A 813 15.90 -4.19 -19.90
CA SER A 813 15.90 -3.67 -21.27
C SER A 813 15.28 -4.65 -22.27
N GLY A 814 14.51 -5.64 -21.79
CA GLY A 814 13.71 -6.52 -22.63
C GLY A 814 14.44 -7.74 -23.17
N TYR A 815 15.61 -8.11 -22.62
CA TYR A 815 16.26 -9.38 -22.97
C TYR A 815 15.28 -10.55 -22.74
N PRO A 816 15.13 -11.48 -23.70
CA PRO A 816 14.22 -12.61 -23.58
C PRO A 816 14.65 -13.53 -22.42
N VAL A 817 13.69 -13.90 -21.59
CA VAL A 817 13.91 -14.88 -20.51
C VAL A 817 13.46 -16.25 -21.02
N ASP A 818 14.42 -17.07 -21.41
CA ASP A 818 14.21 -18.44 -21.84
C ASP A 818 14.12 -19.41 -20.64
N ALA A 819 13.95 -20.71 -20.93
CA ALA A 819 13.84 -21.75 -19.92
C ALA A 819 15.11 -21.91 -19.06
N GLU A 820 16.29 -21.53 -19.57
CA GLU A 820 17.56 -21.62 -18.84
C GLU A 820 17.74 -20.45 -17.87
N LEU A 821 17.36 -19.23 -18.27
CA LEU A 821 17.48 -18.04 -17.44
C LEU A 821 16.33 -17.90 -16.41
N LYS A 822 15.14 -18.39 -16.75
CA LYS A 822 13.91 -18.27 -15.93
C LYS A 822 14.11 -18.60 -14.44
N PRO A 823 14.78 -19.72 -14.05
CA PRO A 823 14.97 -20.06 -12.64
C PRO A 823 15.78 -19.03 -11.84
N PHE A 824 16.61 -18.23 -12.52
CA PHE A 824 17.57 -17.28 -11.92
C PHE A 824 17.08 -15.82 -11.95
N VAL A 825 15.90 -15.55 -12.51
CA VAL A 825 15.33 -14.18 -12.52
C VAL A 825 15.17 -13.64 -11.09
N LYS A 826 14.76 -14.50 -10.15
CA LYS A 826 14.66 -14.13 -8.73
C LYS A 826 16.02 -13.76 -8.13
N ASP A 827 17.07 -14.51 -8.46
CA ASP A 827 18.43 -14.27 -7.98
C ASP A 827 18.96 -12.92 -8.46
N ILE A 828 18.66 -12.57 -9.72
CA ILE A 828 18.99 -11.26 -10.30
C ILE A 828 18.26 -10.16 -9.52
N TRP A 829 16.96 -10.28 -9.28
CA TRP A 829 16.21 -9.30 -8.49
C TRP A 829 16.72 -9.19 -7.05
N SER A 830 16.86 -10.30 -6.33
CA SER A 830 17.38 -10.33 -4.96
C SER A 830 18.77 -9.69 -4.85
N SER A 831 19.62 -9.86 -5.86
CA SER A 831 20.94 -9.22 -5.93
C SER A 831 20.85 -7.69 -6.06
N ILE A 832 19.85 -7.17 -6.78
CA ILE A 832 19.59 -5.71 -6.84
C ILE A 832 19.14 -5.18 -5.48
N PHE A 833 18.33 -5.93 -4.75
CA PHE A 833 17.91 -5.55 -3.40
C PHE A 833 19.09 -5.49 -2.42
N LEU A 834 20.22 -6.15 -2.68
CA LEU A 834 21.44 -5.99 -1.87
C LEU A 834 21.98 -4.56 -1.93
N ILE A 835 21.94 -3.93 -3.12
CA ILE A 835 22.42 -2.56 -3.37
C ILE A 835 21.35 -1.53 -2.99
N VAL A 836 20.09 -1.78 -3.34
CA VAL A 836 18.97 -0.88 -3.07
C VAL A 836 17.88 -1.65 -2.33
N PRO A 837 17.88 -1.63 -0.99
CA PRO A 837 16.98 -2.45 -0.18
C PRO A 837 15.49 -2.23 -0.44
N VAL A 838 15.09 -1.03 -0.89
CA VAL A 838 13.68 -0.67 -1.14
C VAL A 838 13.47 -0.23 -2.59
N ILE A 839 12.53 -0.87 -3.28
CA ILE A 839 12.13 -0.48 -4.64
C ILE A 839 10.67 -0.02 -4.61
N SER A 840 10.36 1.11 -5.25
CA SER A 840 8.97 1.57 -5.38
C SER A 840 8.43 1.41 -6.81
N THR A 841 7.13 1.09 -6.92
CA THR A 841 6.45 0.93 -8.19
C THR A 841 4.95 1.25 -8.06
N THR A 842 4.28 1.55 -9.18
CA THR A 842 2.82 1.55 -9.18
C THR A 842 2.27 0.16 -9.50
N PHE A 843 1.01 -0.10 -9.11
CA PHE A 843 0.31 -1.32 -9.51
C PHE A 843 0.29 -1.51 -11.03
N ALA A 844 0.06 -0.44 -11.79
CA ALA A 844 0.04 -0.50 -13.25
C ALA A 844 1.39 -0.89 -13.87
N ALA A 845 2.51 -0.56 -13.22
CA ALA A 845 3.85 -0.89 -13.70
C ALA A 845 4.34 -2.27 -13.24
N ALA A 846 3.81 -2.80 -12.14
CA ALA A 846 4.27 -4.04 -11.52
C ALA A 846 4.18 -5.28 -12.45
N PRO A 847 3.09 -5.52 -13.22
CA PRO A 847 2.99 -6.66 -14.12
C PRO A 847 4.11 -6.72 -15.16
N ARG A 848 4.55 -5.57 -15.67
CA ARG A 848 5.68 -5.50 -16.63
C ARG A 848 7.03 -5.62 -15.95
N MET A 849 7.20 -4.92 -14.84
CA MET A 849 8.45 -4.93 -14.09
C MET A 849 8.78 -6.35 -13.59
N PHE A 850 7.77 -7.09 -13.17
CA PHE A 850 7.89 -8.44 -12.64
C PHE A 850 7.25 -9.51 -13.54
N LYS A 851 7.26 -9.29 -14.87
CA LYS A 851 6.60 -10.19 -15.83
C LYS A 851 7.12 -11.63 -15.72
N ASP A 852 8.44 -11.77 -15.50
CA ASP A 852 9.13 -13.06 -15.44
C ASP A 852 9.36 -13.55 -14.01
N VAL A 853 8.82 -12.86 -13.00
CA VAL A 853 8.91 -13.29 -11.59
C VAL A 853 7.75 -14.20 -11.26
N ASP A 854 8.06 -15.40 -10.78
CA ASP A 854 7.04 -16.39 -10.42
C ASP A 854 6.28 -15.97 -9.15
N PRO A 855 5.00 -16.40 -9.00
CA PRO A 855 4.22 -16.16 -7.80
C PRO A 855 4.94 -16.59 -6.51
N ASN A 856 4.65 -15.90 -5.40
CA ASN A 856 5.16 -16.20 -4.07
C ASN A 856 6.71 -16.26 -3.93
N THR A 857 7.43 -15.45 -4.72
CA THR A 857 8.90 -15.50 -4.78
C THR A 857 9.57 -14.41 -3.96
N LEU A 858 9.09 -13.16 -4.07
CA LEU A 858 9.71 -11.99 -3.44
C LEU A 858 9.36 -11.88 -1.95
N GLY A 859 10.23 -11.23 -1.17
CA GLY A 859 10.10 -11.11 0.29
C GLY A 859 8.84 -10.37 0.77
N TRP A 860 8.84 -9.04 0.63
CA TRP A 860 7.88 -8.14 1.27
C TRP A 860 7.28 -7.13 0.28
N LEU A 861 5.95 -7.06 0.26
CA LEU A 861 5.17 -6.02 -0.39
C LEU A 861 4.57 -5.11 0.68
N LEU A 862 4.86 -3.82 0.60
CA LEU A 862 4.23 -2.78 1.40
C LEU A 862 3.33 -1.97 0.48
N ILE A 863 2.02 -2.03 0.68
CA ILE A 863 1.08 -1.22 -0.10
C ILE A 863 0.81 0.07 0.68
N ASP A 864 1.02 1.21 0.03
CA ASP A 864 0.67 2.52 0.58
C ASP A 864 -0.50 3.16 -0.19
N GLU A 865 -1.28 3.96 0.53
CA GLU A 865 -2.54 4.56 0.06
C GLU A 865 -3.57 3.52 -0.44
N ALA A 866 -3.61 2.35 0.22
CA ALA A 866 -4.50 1.23 -0.17
C ALA A 866 -6.01 1.59 -0.15
N GLY A 867 -6.39 2.63 0.60
CA GLY A 867 -7.76 3.16 0.62
C GLY A 867 -8.23 3.71 -0.73
N GLN A 868 -7.30 4.09 -1.61
CA GLN A 868 -7.56 4.64 -2.95
C GLN A 868 -7.41 3.60 -4.06
N ALA A 869 -6.94 2.39 -3.73
CA ALA A 869 -6.68 1.36 -4.72
C ALA A 869 -7.94 0.50 -4.92
N CYS A 870 -8.34 0.29 -6.18
CA CYS A 870 -9.33 -0.73 -6.49
C CYS A 870 -8.75 -2.12 -6.16
N PRO A 871 -9.55 -3.06 -5.61
CA PRO A 871 -9.10 -4.40 -5.26
C PRO A 871 -8.31 -5.12 -6.35
N GLN A 872 -8.81 -5.09 -7.59
CA GLN A 872 -8.22 -5.79 -8.72
C GLN A 872 -6.86 -5.23 -9.16
N HIS A 873 -6.52 -3.99 -8.78
CA HIS A 873 -5.21 -3.42 -9.07
C HIS A 873 -4.12 -4.01 -8.16
N ALA A 874 -4.46 -4.37 -6.92
CA ALA A 874 -3.49 -4.81 -5.91
C ALA A 874 -3.13 -6.31 -6.03
N VAL A 875 -4.09 -7.14 -6.43
CA VAL A 875 -4.00 -8.61 -6.34
C VAL A 875 -2.80 -9.20 -7.10
N GLY A 876 -2.49 -8.68 -8.29
CA GLY A 876 -1.35 -9.13 -9.09
C GLY A 876 0.00 -8.85 -8.41
N SER A 877 0.11 -7.73 -7.69
CA SER A 877 1.29 -7.46 -6.87
C SER A 877 1.32 -8.42 -5.68
N ILE A 878 0.23 -8.58 -4.93
CA ILE A 878 0.15 -9.49 -3.77
C ILE A 878 0.59 -10.91 -4.13
N MET A 879 0.17 -11.42 -5.31
CA MET A 879 0.52 -12.75 -5.81
C MET A 879 2.03 -13.03 -5.89
N ARG A 880 2.88 -12.02 -6.10
CA ARG A 880 4.33 -12.21 -6.29
C ARG A 880 5.14 -12.22 -5.00
N PHE A 881 4.54 -11.87 -3.87
CA PHE A 881 5.23 -11.70 -2.60
C PHE A 881 4.73 -12.67 -1.55
N LYS A 882 5.65 -13.10 -0.69
CA LYS A 882 5.36 -13.96 0.46
C LYS A 882 4.56 -13.23 1.52
N ARG A 883 4.88 -11.95 1.74
CA ARG A 883 4.37 -11.16 2.86
C ARG A 883 3.87 -9.82 2.36
N THR A 884 2.63 -9.49 2.70
CA THR A 884 2.01 -8.22 2.31
C THR A 884 1.58 -7.45 3.56
N MET A 885 2.01 -6.20 3.68
CA MET A 885 1.42 -5.24 4.60
C MET A 885 0.64 -4.21 3.80
N VAL A 886 -0.65 -4.05 4.11
CA VAL A 886 -1.55 -3.13 3.44
C VAL A 886 -1.80 -1.93 4.33
N VAL A 887 -1.38 -0.75 3.90
CA VAL A 887 -1.49 0.50 4.65
C VAL A 887 -2.30 1.51 3.85
N GLY A 888 -3.30 2.09 4.50
CA GLY A 888 -4.21 3.03 3.87
C GLY A 888 -5.27 3.50 4.85
N ASP A 889 -6.16 4.36 4.37
CA ASP A 889 -7.30 4.84 5.13
C ASP A 889 -8.53 4.96 4.20
N PRO A 890 -9.59 4.16 4.43
CA PRO A 890 -10.82 4.23 3.63
C PRO A 890 -11.59 5.55 3.76
N LEU A 891 -11.32 6.39 4.77
CA LEU A 891 -11.95 7.71 4.95
C LEU A 891 -11.14 8.87 4.38
N GLN A 892 -10.04 8.57 3.68
CA GLN A 892 -9.47 9.52 2.72
C GLN A 892 -10.18 9.34 1.35
N ILE A 893 -9.54 9.66 0.23
CA ILE A 893 -10.21 9.58 -1.08
C ILE A 893 -10.51 8.12 -1.46
N GLU A 894 -11.75 7.88 -1.94
CA GLU A 894 -12.20 6.60 -2.49
C GLU A 894 -11.49 6.25 -3.81
N PRO A 895 -11.44 4.97 -4.22
CA PRO A 895 -10.93 4.60 -5.53
C PRO A 895 -11.73 5.26 -6.67
N VAL A 896 -11.02 5.70 -7.70
CA VAL A 896 -11.63 6.34 -8.88
C VAL A 896 -12.07 5.26 -9.87
N VAL A 897 -13.37 5.22 -10.17
CA VAL A 897 -13.97 4.27 -11.13
C VAL A 897 -14.45 5.02 -12.38
N ILE A 898 -14.14 4.47 -13.55
CA ILE A 898 -14.41 5.10 -14.87
C ILE A 898 -15.70 4.55 -15.51
N LEU A 899 -16.25 3.44 -15.00
CA LEU A 899 -17.48 2.83 -15.50
C LEU A 899 -18.73 3.31 -14.75
N PRO A 900 -19.87 3.47 -15.43
CA PRO A 900 -21.15 3.71 -14.78
C PRO A 900 -21.52 2.63 -13.75
N GLU A 901 -22.04 3.03 -12.60
CA GLU A 901 -22.35 2.12 -11.48
C GLU A 901 -23.35 1.02 -11.88
N LYS A 902 -24.34 1.35 -12.72
CA LYS A 902 -25.34 0.38 -13.22
C LYS A 902 -24.73 -0.76 -14.02
N VAL A 903 -23.65 -0.51 -14.76
CA VAL A 903 -22.91 -1.54 -15.50
C VAL A 903 -22.17 -2.45 -14.52
N SER A 904 -21.49 -1.87 -13.53
CA SER A 904 -20.81 -2.63 -12.49
C SER A 904 -21.78 -3.52 -11.71
N LEU A 905 -22.98 -3.02 -11.41
CA LEU A 905 -24.07 -3.81 -10.81
C LEU A 905 -24.57 -4.92 -11.75
N ALA A 906 -24.68 -4.67 -13.05
CA ALA A 906 -25.06 -5.68 -14.03
C ALA A 906 -24.00 -6.78 -14.15
N LEU A 907 -22.71 -6.43 -14.15
CA LEU A 907 -21.59 -7.38 -14.07
C LEU A 907 -21.69 -8.24 -12.81
N CYS A 908 -21.88 -7.61 -11.65
CA CYS A 908 -22.08 -8.29 -10.36
C CYS A 908 -23.24 -9.29 -10.42
N ASN A 909 -24.39 -8.89 -10.96
CA ASN A 909 -25.55 -9.77 -11.10
C ASN A 909 -25.26 -10.95 -12.04
N ASN A 910 -24.57 -10.71 -13.16
CA ASN A 910 -24.22 -11.73 -14.14
C ASN A 910 -23.32 -12.81 -13.52
N PHE A 911 -22.27 -12.40 -12.80
CA PHE A 911 -21.32 -13.31 -12.18
C PHE A 911 -21.71 -13.76 -10.76
N ARG A 912 -22.87 -13.33 -10.23
CA ARG A 912 -23.28 -13.56 -8.82
C ARG A 912 -22.24 -13.07 -7.79
N VAL A 913 -21.73 -11.87 -7.99
CA VAL A 913 -20.80 -11.21 -7.08
C VAL A 913 -21.54 -10.09 -6.34
N THR A 914 -21.31 -9.96 -5.03
CA THR A 914 -21.90 -8.91 -4.20
C THR A 914 -21.16 -7.59 -4.38
N PHE A 915 -21.82 -6.56 -4.90
CA PHE A 915 -21.21 -5.27 -5.24
C PHE A 915 -20.57 -4.58 -4.02
N GLU A 916 -21.29 -4.51 -2.91
CA GLU A 916 -20.85 -3.89 -1.65
C GLU A 916 -19.69 -4.65 -0.97
N ARG A 917 -19.41 -5.87 -1.43
CA ARG A 917 -18.34 -6.71 -0.89
C ARG A 917 -17.07 -6.66 -1.73
N TRP A 918 -17.15 -6.46 -3.04
CA TRP A 918 -16.00 -6.69 -3.94
C TRP A 918 -15.66 -5.52 -4.87
N PHE A 919 -16.54 -4.54 -5.05
CA PHE A 919 -16.38 -3.51 -6.09
C PHE A 919 -16.11 -2.12 -5.50
N ALA A 920 -15.21 -1.40 -6.18
CA ALA A 920 -15.03 0.03 -5.97
C ALA A 920 -16.25 0.82 -6.50
N PRO A 921 -16.53 2.04 -5.98
CA PRO A 921 -15.79 2.73 -4.91
C PRO A 921 -16.18 2.27 -3.50
N LYS A 922 -17.20 1.42 -3.34
CA LYS A 922 -17.67 0.93 -2.03
C LYS A 922 -16.62 0.14 -1.26
N VAL A 923 -15.74 -0.55 -1.99
CA VAL A 923 -14.67 -1.38 -1.43
C VAL A 923 -13.34 -1.00 -2.08
N SER A 924 -12.36 -0.68 -1.24
CA SER A 924 -10.97 -0.50 -1.64
C SER A 924 -10.13 -1.72 -1.27
N ALA A 925 -8.89 -1.78 -1.76
CA ALA A 925 -7.92 -2.81 -1.37
C ALA A 925 -7.70 -2.83 0.16
N GLN A 926 -7.73 -1.67 0.82
CA GLN A 926 -7.66 -1.59 2.29
C GLN A 926 -8.83 -2.32 2.95
N VAL A 927 -10.07 -2.12 2.49
CA VAL A 927 -11.26 -2.74 3.08
C VAL A 927 -11.22 -4.26 2.95
N LEU A 928 -10.71 -4.81 1.84
CA LEU A 928 -10.52 -6.26 1.72
C LEU A 928 -9.45 -6.78 2.69
N ALA A 929 -8.33 -6.06 2.80
CA ALA A 929 -7.26 -6.41 3.73
C ALA A 929 -7.71 -6.34 5.21
N ASP A 930 -8.52 -5.35 5.57
CA ASP A 930 -9.03 -5.18 6.94
C ASP A 930 -9.82 -6.43 7.39
N ARG A 931 -10.65 -7.01 6.50
CA ARG A 931 -11.51 -8.17 6.81
C ARG A 931 -10.75 -9.42 7.25
N CYS A 932 -9.54 -9.63 6.72
CA CYS A 932 -8.73 -10.81 7.06
C CYS A 932 -7.81 -10.61 8.28
N SER A 933 -7.74 -9.38 8.82
CA SER A 933 -6.83 -9.06 9.92
C SER A 933 -7.33 -9.63 11.25
N ARG A 934 -6.42 -10.29 12.00
CA ARG A 934 -6.74 -10.84 13.34
C ARG A 934 -6.85 -9.77 14.42
N TYR A 935 -6.05 -8.73 14.27
CA TYR A 935 -6.06 -7.54 15.10
C TYR A 935 -6.78 -6.44 14.34
N GLN A 936 -7.82 -5.89 14.96
CA GLN A 936 -8.68 -4.91 14.35
C GLN A 936 -9.02 -3.80 15.34
N ALA A 937 -9.76 -2.81 14.87
CA ALA A 937 -10.40 -1.83 15.71
C ALA A 937 -11.78 -1.47 15.19
N LYS A 938 -12.72 -1.33 16.13
CA LYS A 938 -14.10 -0.92 15.83
C LYS A 938 -14.25 0.59 16.02
N PHE A 939 -14.58 1.29 14.96
CA PHE A 939 -14.97 2.71 14.99
C PHE A 939 -16.48 2.82 14.80
N GLU A 940 -17.16 3.59 15.64
CA GLU A 940 -18.58 3.89 15.45
C GLU A 940 -18.73 5.10 14.51
N THR A 941 -19.70 5.06 13.62
CA THR A 941 -20.02 6.17 12.68
C THR A 941 -21.52 6.40 12.65
N GLU A 942 -21.97 7.54 12.11
CA GLU A 942 -23.40 7.85 11.97
C GLU A 942 -24.17 6.81 11.13
N ILE A 943 -23.48 6.07 10.25
CA ILE A 943 -24.06 5.10 9.30
C ILE A 943 -23.83 3.65 9.79
N GLY A 944 -23.28 3.46 11.00
CA GLY A 944 -23.02 2.15 11.61
C GLY A 944 -21.56 1.98 12.04
N SER A 945 -21.15 0.74 12.32
CA SER A 945 -19.78 0.47 12.75
C SER A 945 -18.86 0.06 11.61
N ARG A 946 -17.60 0.49 11.66
CA ARG A 946 -16.54 0.08 10.74
C ARG A 946 -15.45 -0.67 11.49
N MET A 947 -15.11 -1.85 10.97
CA MET A 947 -13.92 -2.59 11.39
C MET A 947 -12.77 -2.22 10.46
N VAL A 948 -11.62 -1.93 11.04
CA VAL A 948 -10.37 -1.68 10.31
C VAL A 948 -9.27 -2.57 10.87
N GLY A 949 -8.18 -2.75 10.14
CA GLY A 949 -6.97 -3.40 10.65
C GLY A 949 -6.35 -2.63 11.82
N ILE A 950 -5.07 -2.85 12.12
CA ILE A 950 -4.43 -2.23 13.29
C ILE A 950 -4.47 -0.69 13.15
N PRO A 951 -5.10 0.05 14.08
CA PRO A 951 -5.31 1.49 13.92
C PRO A 951 -4.09 2.30 14.38
N LEU A 952 -3.59 3.20 13.56
CA LEU A 952 -2.62 4.21 14.00
C LEU A 952 -3.36 5.46 14.49
N LEU A 953 -3.21 5.82 15.76
CA LEU A 953 -4.03 6.88 16.39
C LEU A 953 -3.29 8.20 16.61
N VAL A 954 -1.98 8.17 16.86
CA VAL A 954 -1.25 9.37 17.29
C VAL A 954 -0.91 10.26 16.10
N HIS A 955 -1.59 11.40 16.02
CA HIS A 955 -1.45 12.39 14.97
C HIS A 955 -0.40 13.45 15.33
N ARG A 956 0.55 13.70 14.43
CA ARG A 956 1.68 14.64 14.64
C ARG A 956 1.81 15.75 13.60
N ARG A 957 0.87 15.85 12.65
CA ARG A 957 1.02 16.72 11.46
C ARG A 957 0.36 18.09 11.60
N CYS A 958 -0.88 18.12 12.05
CA CYS A 958 -1.81 19.24 11.95
C CYS A 958 -2.08 19.77 13.34
N ARG A 959 -2.14 21.09 13.49
CA ARG A 959 -2.57 21.77 14.71
C ARG A 959 -4.09 21.89 14.79
N GLU A 960 -4.56 22.43 15.91
CA GLU A 960 -5.94 22.88 16.06
C GLU A 960 -6.25 24.09 15.15
N PRO A 961 -7.46 24.19 14.59
CA PRO A 961 -8.59 23.27 14.77
C PRO A 961 -8.63 22.08 13.80
N MET A 962 -7.68 21.96 12.85
CA MET A 962 -7.70 20.94 11.79
C MET A 962 -7.72 19.52 12.35
N PHE A 963 -6.94 19.26 13.40
CA PHE A 963 -6.96 17.98 14.10
C PHE A 963 -8.36 17.64 14.63
N SER A 964 -8.96 18.51 15.45
CA SER A 964 -10.27 18.25 16.04
C SER A 964 -11.40 18.15 15.00
N ILE A 965 -11.31 18.90 13.90
CA ILE A 965 -12.26 18.80 12.78
C ILE A 965 -12.16 17.40 12.15
N SER A 966 -10.95 16.96 11.79
CA SER A 966 -10.70 15.67 11.15
C SER A 966 -11.06 14.49 12.06
N ASN A 967 -10.75 14.59 13.36
CA ASN A 967 -11.06 13.56 14.36
C ASN A 967 -12.58 13.33 14.50
N ALA A 968 -13.35 14.42 14.59
CA ALA A 968 -14.80 14.37 14.77
C ALA A 968 -15.53 13.83 13.52
N ILE A 969 -15.11 14.22 12.31
CA ILE A 969 -15.84 13.81 11.09
C ILE A 969 -15.53 12.38 10.62
N ALA A 970 -14.36 11.83 10.98
CA ALA A 970 -13.87 10.59 10.39
C ALA A 970 -13.43 9.52 11.39
N TYR A 971 -13.07 9.85 12.63
CA TYR A 971 -12.35 8.90 13.49
C TYR A 971 -12.94 8.71 14.88
N ASP A 972 -14.24 9.00 15.07
CA ASP A 972 -15.00 8.72 16.32
C ASP A 972 -14.32 9.31 17.58
N ASP A 973 -13.67 10.47 17.40
CA ASP A 973 -12.84 11.15 18.40
C ASP A 973 -11.78 10.25 19.08
N LYS A 974 -11.33 9.18 18.40
CA LYS A 974 -10.32 8.23 18.91
C LYS A 974 -8.89 8.59 18.53
N MET A 975 -8.65 9.52 17.60
CA MET A 975 -7.27 9.95 17.34
C MET A 975 -6.71 10.70 18.55
N VAL A 976 -5.40 10.63 18.70
CA VAL A 976 -4.65 11.19 19.82
C VAL A 976 -3.74 12.30 19.29
N HIS A 977 -3.84 13.50 19.88
CA HIS A 977 -3.08 14.66 19.41
C HIS A 977 -1.69 14.68 20.07
N ALA A 978 -0.65 14.58 19.26
CA ALA A 978 0.70 14.92 19.65
C ALA A 978 1.06 16.26 18.99
N GLU A 979 0.91 17.35 19.74
CA GLU A 979 1.02 18.72 19.22
C GLU A 979 2.32 18.93 18.43
N PRO A 980 2.24 19.28 17.13
CA PRO A 980 3.41 19.68 16.38
C PRO A 980 3.89 21.06 16.81
N ALA A 981 5.17 21.34 16.57
CA ALA A 981 5.77 22.63 16.87
C ALA A 981 5.00 23.79 16.21
N GLU A 982 4.77 24.87 16.97
CA GLU A 982 4.18 26.08 16.43
C GLU A 982 5.10 26.72 15.41
N LYS A 983 4.56 26.98 14.23
CA LYS A 983 5.20 27.86 13.27
C LYS A 983 4.30 29.07 13.07
N GLN A 984 4.81 30.25 13.40
CA GLN A 984 4.14 31.50 13.08
C GLN A 984 4.28 31.74 11.57
N THR A 985 3.28 31.30 10.81
CA THR A 985 3.25 31.45 9.35
C THR A 985 2.99 32.91 8.98
N LEU A 986 3.42 33.31 7.78
CA LEU A 986 3.10 34.62 7.21
C LEU A 986 1.57 34.82 7.14
N PHE A 987 0.84 33.78 6.76
CA PHE A 987 -0.63 33.76 6.68
C PHE A 987 -1.27 34.07 8.02
N ARG A 988 -0.84 33.41 9.10
CA ARG A 988 -1.39 33.63 10.44
C ARG A 988 -1.11 35.02 10.98
N GLN A 989 0.07 35.57 10.66
CA GLN A 989 0.44 36.94 11.03
C GLN A 989 -0.41 37.98 10.29
N THR A 990 -0.73 37.75 9.02
CA THR A 990 -1.46 38.70 8.19
C THR A 990 -2.98 38.57 8.30
N TRP A 991 -3.51 37.34 8.36
CA TRP A 991 -4.94 37.04 8.33
C TRP A 991 -5.53 36.65 9.69
N GLY A 992 -4.68 36.42 10.70
CA GLY A 992 -5.11 35.92 12.00
C GLY A 992 -5.22 34.39 12.04
N PRO A 993 -5.85 33.81 13.09
CA PRO A 993 -6.02 32.36 13.20
C PRO A 993 -6.93 31.79 12.10
N SER A 994 -6.97 30.45 11.99
CA SER A 994 -7.82 29.72 11.04
C SER A 994 -9.28 30.21 11.06
N THR A 995 -9.75 30.69 9.91
CA THR A 995 -11.00 31.47 9.78
C THR A 995 -11.79 31.09 8.52
N TRP A 996 -13.11 31.10 8.64
CA TRP A 996 -14.07 31.09 7.53
C TRP A 996 -14.46 32.53 7.17
N PHE A 997 -14.00 32.97 6.00
CA PHE A 997 -14.39 34.23 5.37
C PHE A 997 -15.73 34.05 4.64
N ASP A 998 -16.79 34.57 5.25
CA ASP A 998 -18.16 34.49 4.72
C ASP A 998 -18.34 35.48 3.58
N VAL A 999 -18.49 34.95 2.36
CA VAL A 999 -18.64 35.74 1.13
C VAL A 999 -20.04 35.54 0.56
N LYS A 1000 -20.74 36.66 0.34
CA LYS A 1000 -22.03 36.68 -0.37
C LYS A 1000 -21.81 36.99 -1.85
N GLY A 1001 -22.35 36.14 -2.72
CA GLY A 1001 -22.31 36.30 -4.17
C GLY A 1001 -23.14 35.21 -4.85
N SER A 1002 -23.44 35.40 -6.12
CA SER A 1002 -24.06 34.38 -6.98
C SER A 1002 -22.99 33.58 -7.73
N SER A 1003 -23.38 32.43 -8.30
CA SER A 1003 -22.51 31.57 -9.10
C SER A 1003 -22.93 31.51 -10.56
N GLU A 1004 -21.96 31.18 -11.41
CA GLU A 1004 -22.20 30.67 -12.76
C GLU A 1004 -21.49 29.31 -12.87
N ASP A 1005 -22.25 28.23 -13.09
CA ASP A 1005 -21.74 26.85 -13.07
C ASP A 1005 -20.85 26.56 -11.85
N LYS A 1006 -21.39 26.79 -10.64
CA LYS A 1006 -20.74 26.65 -9.32
C LYS A 1006 -19.60 27.63 -9.04
N TRP A 1007 -19.10 28.38 -10.01
CA TRP A 1007 -18.04 29.36 -9.80
C TRP A 1007 -18.61 30.67 -9.24
N SER A 1008 -18.12 31.08 -8.07
CA SER A 1008 -18.42 32.38 -7.47
C SER A 1008 -17.27 33.35 -7.70
N LYS A 1009 -17.46 34.31 -8.60
CA LYS A 1009 -16.47 35.36 -8.85
C LYS A 1009 -16.16 36.17 -7.59
N ALA A 1010 -17.15 36.38 -6.73
CA ALA A 1010 -16.98 37.09 -5.46
C ALA A 1010 -15.98 36.39 -4.53
N GLU A 1011 -16.04 35.06 -4.45
CA GLU A 1011 -15.11 34.24 -3.66
C GLU A 1011 -13.69 34.27 -4.24
N GLY A 1012 -13.54 34.14 -5.56
CA GLY A 1012 -12.23 34.27 -6.22
C GLY A 1012 -11.56 35.62 -5.95
N LEU A 1013 -12.34 36.70 -5.99
CA LEU A 1013 -11.83 38.04 -5.69
C LEU A 1013 -11.50 38.23 -4.21
N ALA A 1014 -12.21 37.54 -3.31
CA ALA A 1014 -11.89 37.58 -1.88
C ALA A 1014 -10.51 36.95 -1.62
N LEU A 1015 -10.20 35.83 -2.28
CA LEU A 1015 -8.87 35.23 -2.23
C LEU A 1015 -7.79 36.19 -2.75
N VAL A 1016 -8.03 36.85 -3.89
CA VAL A 1016 -7.07 37.81 -4.45
C VAL A 1016 -6.81 38.98 -3.49
N ASP A 1017 -7.86 39.54 -2.87
CA ASP A 1017 -7.74 40.62 -1.87
C ASP A 1017 -6.95 40.15 -0.63
N LEU A 1018 -7.15 38.92 -0.15
CA LEU A 1018 -6.36 38.33 0.92
C LEU A 1018 -4.88 38.16 0.55
N LEU A 1019 -4.58 37.72 -0.69
CA LEU A 1019 -3.22 37.61 -1.19
C LEU A 1019 -2.55 38.98 -1.39
N ILE A 1020 -3.30 40.03 -1.72
CA ILE A 1020 -2.79 41.41 -1.79
C ILE A 1020 -2.36 41.88 -0.40
N ARG A 1021 -3.18 41.66 0.64
CA ARG A 1021 -2.83 41.99 2.03
C ARG A 1021 -1.52 41.31 2.46
N LEU A 1022 -1.25 40.11 1.94
CA LEU A 1022 0.02 39.40 2.16
C LEU A 1022 1.19 40.05 1.42
N ALA A 1023 0.99 40.50 0.18
CA ALA A 1023 2.00 41.19 -0.60
C ALA A 1023 2.38 42.56 0.00
N GLU A 1024 1.46 43.19 0.73
CA GLU A 1024 1.70 44.43 1.48
C GLU A 1024 2.45 44.20 2.80
N ALA A 1025 2.52 42.96 3.28
CA ALA A 1025 3.28 42.60 4.47
C ALA A 1025 4.81 42.53 4.16
N PRO A 1026 5.68 42.60 5.18
CA PRO A 1026 7.13 42.49 4.97
C PRO A 1026 7.50 41.23 4.18
N THR A 1027 8.37 41.39 3.19
CA THR A 1027 8.76 40.30 2.27
C THR A 1027 9.30 39.09 3.06
N PRO A 1028 8.76 37.89 2.86
CA PRO A 1028 9.15 36.74 3.66
C PRO A 1028 10.60 36.30 3.37
N GLN A 1029 11.31 35.84 4.40
CA GLN A 1029 12.68 35.32 4.30
C GLN A 1029 12.78 34.00 3.52
N SER A 1030 11.65 33.31 3.33
CA SER A 1030 11.55 32.04 2.62
C SER A 1030 10.25 31.99 1.81
N GLU A 1031 10.22 31.22 0.73
CA GLU A 1031 9.04 31.05 -0.12
C GLU A 1031 7.87 30.47 0.70
N PRO A 1032 6.66 31.08 0.63
CA PRO A 1032 5.54 30.64 1.44
C PRO A 1032 5.02 29.25 1.01
N ASP A 1033 4.75 28.39 1.98
CA ASP A 1033 4.19 27.06 1.75
C ASP A 1033 2.66 27.09 1.82
N LEU A 1034 2.03 27.27 0.66
CA LEU A 1034 0.59 27.45 0.49
C LEU A 1034 -0.02 26.42 -0.47
N TYR A 1035 -1.20 25.91 -0.13
CA TYR A 1035 -2.10 25.24 -1.08
C TYR A 1035 -3.42 26.00 -1.20
N ILE A 1036 -3.95 26.05 -2.43
CA ILE A 1036 -5.28 26.59 -2.72
C ILE A 1036 -6.13 25.45 -3.28
N ILE A 1037 -7.17 25.08 -2.53
CA ILE A 1037 -8.02 23.93 -2.81
C ILE A 1037 -9.41 24.43 -3.21
N ALA A 1038 -9.93 23.92 -4.31
CA ALA A 1038 -11.30 24.17 -4.74
C ALA A 1038 -12.17 22.92 -4.60
N SER A 1039 -13.44 23.10 -4.20
CA SER A 1039 -14.40 21.99 -4.11
C SER A 1039 -14.73 21.38 -5.48
N PHE A 1040 -14.66 22.19 -6.55
CA PHE A 1040 -15.03 21.78 -7.91
C PHE A 1040 -13.94 22.11 -8.92
N ARG A 1041 -13.90 21.34 -10.01
CA ARG A 1041 -12.91 21.53 -11.08
C ARG A 1041 -13.06 22.88 -11.77
N LYS A 1042 -14.29 23.29 -12.10
CA LYS A 1042 -14.58 24.60 -12.70
C LYS A 1042 -14.04 25.74 -11.82
N VAL A 1043 -14.27 25.69 -10.51
CA VAL A 1043 -13.72 26.64 -9.53
C VAL A 1043 -12.19 26.62 -9.55
N ALA A 1044 -11.55 25.44 -9.58
CA ALA A 1044 -10.09 25.34 -9.65
C ALA A 1044 -9.50 25.95 -10.93
N ASP A 1045 -10.15 25.72 -12.07
CA ASP A 1045 -9.70 26.20 -13.38
C ASP A 1045 -9.84 27.74 -13.45
N GLU A 1046 -10.99 28.29 -13.07
CA GLU A 1046 -11.23 29.74 -12.99
C GLU A 1046 -10.28 30.44 -11.99
N LEU A 1047 -9.96 29.80 -10.86
CA LEU A 1047 -8.98 30.31 -9.91
C LEU A 1047 -7.58 30.41 -10.52
N ARG A 1048 -7.15 29.42 -11.32
CA ARG A 1048 -5.84 29.49 -11.99
C ARG A 1048 -5.79 30.64 -12.98
N ASP A 1049 -6.85 30.82 -13.76
CA ASP A 1049 -6.91 31.89 -14.75
C ASP A 1049 -6.94 33.27 -14.06
N LEU A 1050 -7.70 33.41 -12.97
CA LEU A 1050 -7.75 34.64 -12.18
C LEU A 1050 -6.39 34.97 -11.54
N LEU A 1051 -5.69 33.99 -10.96
CA LEU A 1051 -4.39 34.18 -10.33
C LEU A 1051 -3.28 34.43 -11.36
N ASP A 1052 -3.32 33.79 -12.52
CA ASP A 1052 -2.40 34.04 -13.63
C ASP A 1052 -2.57 35.47 -14.19
N ALA A 1053 -3.81 35.94 -14.31
CA ALA A 1053 -4.10 37.32 -14.68
C ALA A 1053 -3.60 38.33 -13.63
N ALA A 1054 -3.79 38.03 -12.34
CA ALA A 1054 -3.29 38.87 -11.25
C ALA A 1054 -1.76 38.93 -11.22
N GLU A 1055 -1.08 37.82 -11.47
CA GLU A 1055 0.38 37.77 -11.59
C GLU A 1055 0.88 38.65 -12.74
N LYS A 1056 0.32 38.49 -13.95
CA LYS A 1056 0.76 39.24 -15.13
C LYS A 1056 0.62 40.75 -14.98
N LYS A 1057 -0.35 41.21 -14.20
CA LYS A 1057 -0.67 42.65 -14.07
C LYS A 1057 -0.03 43.29 -12.84
N HIS A 1058 0.04 42.57 -11.73
CA HIS A 1058 0.42 43.12 -10.43
C HIS A 1058 1.61 42.40 -9.77
N SER A 1059 2.20 41.39 -10.44
CA SER A 1059 3.27 40.55 -9.89
C SER A 1059 2.90 39.95 -8.52
N LEU A 1060 1.61 39.66 -8.30
CA LEU A 1060 1.06 39.33 -6.99
C LEU A 1060 1.77 38.15 -6.32
N MET A 1061 1.96 37.05 -7.06
CA MET A 1061 2.59 35.83 -6.56
C MET A 1061 4.09 36.05 -6.34
N THR A 1062 4.74 36.80 -7.24
CA THR A 1062 6.14 37.21 -7.07
C THR A 1062 6.32 38.07 -5.81
N ASN A 1063 5.40 39.01 -5.54
CA ASN A 1063 5.47 39.92 -4.39
C ASN A 1063 5.28 39.20 -3.04
N ILE A 1064 4.51 38.11 -3.01
CA ILE A 1064 4.40 37.24 -1.82
C ILE A 1064 5.57 36.26 -1.70
N GLY A 1065 6.55 36.29 -2.61
CA GLY A 1065 7.78 35.49 -2.55
C GLY A 1065 7.73 34.14 -3.25
N ILE A 1066 6.73 33.88 -4.11
CA ILE A 1066 6.68 32.66 -4.94
C ILE A 1066 7.61 32.84 -6.14
N LYS A 1067 8.59 31.94 -6.29
CA LYS A 1067 9.66 32.09 -7.29
C LYS A 1067 9.25 31.60 -8.69
N ASN A 1068 8.38 30.58 -8.75
CA ASN A 1068 7.92 29.99 -10.00
C ASN A 1068 6.40 29.89 -10.03
N THR A 1069 5.75 30.96 -10.47
CA THR A 1069 4.29 31.09 -10.49
C THR A 1069 3.62 30.02 -11.35
N THR A 1070 4.18 29.69 -12.53
CA THR A 1070 3.63 28.64 -13.40
C THR A 1070 3.63 27.27 -12.72
N GLN A 1071 4.72 26.95 -12.03
CA GLN A 1071 4.79 25.70 -11.25
C GLN A 1071 3.84 25.73 -10.05
N PHE A 1072 3.70 26.87 -9.38
CA PHE A 1072 2.75 27.02 -8.28
C PHE A 1072 1.31 26.81 -8.75
N LEU A 1073 0.85 27.51 -9.80
CA LEU A 1073 -0.53 27.39 -10.29
C LEU A 1073 -0.87 25.97 -10.76
N SER A 1074 0.10 25.28 -11.36
CA SER A 1074 -0.11 23.90 -11.85
C SER A 1074 -0.07 22.85 -10.74
N LYS A 1075 0.73 23.03 -9.68
CA LYS A 1075 0.96 22.01 -8.64
C LYS A 1075 0.29 22.30 -7.30
N ARG A 1076 0.05 23.57 -6.96
CA ARG A 1076 -0.44 24.05 -5.65
C ARG A 1076 -1.86 24.61 -5.70
N VAL A 1077 -2.44 24.81 -6.88
CA VAL A 1077 -3.84 25.22 -7.07
C VAL A 1077 -4.61 24.09 -7.76
N GLY A 1078 -5.66 23.57 -7.12
CA GLY A 1078 -6.41 22.46 -7.69
C GLY A 1078 -7.60 21.97 -6.88
N THR A 1079 -8.19 20.89 -7.35
CA THR A 1079 -9.23 20.15 -6.61
C THR A 1079 -8.61 19.24 -5.55
N ILE A 1080 -9.44 18.77 -4.62
CA ILE A 1080 -9.05 17.83 -3.55
C ILE A 1080 -8.33 16.59 -4.10
N HIS A 1081 -8.77 16.04 -5.25
CA HIS A 1081 -8.12 14.89 -5.90
C HIS A 1081 -6.72 15.23 -6.46
N THR A 1082 -6.52 16.44 -6.98
CA THR A 1082 -5.24 16.84 -7.59
C THR A 1082 -4.16 17.19 -6.55
N VAL A 1083 -4.56 17.68 -5.37
CA VAL A 1083 -3.64 18.04 -4.28
C VAL A 1083 -3.31 16.87 -3.36
N GLN A 1084 -3.86 15.70 -3.64
CA GLN A 1084 -3.64 14.48 -2.88
C GLN A 1084 -2.16 14.11 -2.76
N GLY A 1085 -1.77 13.61 -1.59
CA GLY A 1085 -0.38 13.33 -1.23
C GLY A 1085 0.51 14.57 -1.08
N GLY A 1086 -0.04 15.79 -1.24
CA GLY A 1086 0.61 17.04 -0.87
C GLY A 1086 0.23 17.48 0.54
N GLU A 1087 0.99 18.41 1.11
CA GLU A 1087 0.72 19.08 2.39
C GLU A 1087 1.36 20.47 2.35
N ALA A 1088 0.78 21.44 3.07
CA ALA A 1088 1.36 22.77 3.23
C ALA A 1088 1.19 23.27 4.67
N ASP A 1089 2.03 24.23 5.06
CA ASP A 1089 1.85 24.97 6.31
C ASP A 1089 0.47 25.62 6.37
N SER A 1090 0.04 26.31 5.30
CA SER A 1090 -1.27 26.93 5.23
C SER A 1090 -2.07 26.48 4.01
N VAL A 1091 -3.38 26.29 4.18
CA VAL A 1091 -4.31 25.90 3.12
C VAL A 1091 -5.48 26.88 3.07
N VAL A 1092 -5.85 27.29 1.86
CA VAL A 1092 -7.08 28.05 1.60
C VAL A 1092 -8.03 27.21 0.77
N MET A 1093 -9.23 26.95 1.29
CA MET A 1093 -10.30 26.25 0.59
C MET A 1093 -11.32 27.24 0.04
N VAL A 1094 -11.55 27.22 -1.27
CA VAL A 1094 -12.57 28.02 -1.96
C VAL A 1094 -13.74 27.11 -2.34
N LEU A 1095 -14.93 27.40 -1.80
CA LEU A 1095 -16.05 26.47 -1.83
C LEU A 1095 -16.83 26.47 -3.16
N GLY A 1096 -17.17 27.64 -3.68
CA GLY A 1096 -18.15 27.79 -4.76
C GLY A 1096 -19.56 27.36 -4.35
N ALA A 1097 -20.42 27.20 -5.36
CA ALA A 1097 -21.83 26.82 -5.25
C ALA A 1097 -22.68 27.58 -4.19
N PRO A 1098 -22.63 28.93 -4.12
CA PRO A 1098 -23.36 29.72 -3.14
C PRO A 1098 -24.89 29.73 -3.32
N ASP A 1099 -25.41 29.41 -4.51
CA ASP A 1099 -26.83 29.55 -4.84
C ASP A 1099 -27.69 28.37 -4.31
N ASP A 1100 -28.95 28.66 -3.97
CA ASP A 1100 -29.89 27.68 -3.40
C ASP A 1100 -30.19 26.51 -4.35
N SER A 1101 -30.24 26.77 -5.67
CA SER A 1101 -30.43 25.75 -6.70
C SER A 1101 -29.28 24.73 -6.78
N GLU A 1102 -28.12 25.03 -6.19
CA GLU A 1102 -26.92 24.18 -6.24
C GLU A 1102 -26.77 23.28 -5.00
N GLY A 1103 -27.85 23.08 -4.22
CA GLY A 1103 -27.85 22.18 -3.06
C GLY A 1103 -27.33 20.78 -3.36
N GLY A 1104 -27.65 20.21 -4.54
CA GLY A 1104 -27.13 18.90 -4.94
C GLY A 1104 -25.61 18.87 -5.15
N ALA A 1105 -24.98 19.98 -5.55
CA ALA A 1105 -23.53 20.09 -5.68
C ALA A 1105 -22.85 20.13 -4.31
N ARG A 1106 -23.47 20.81 -3.33
CA ARG A 1106 -23.02 20.83 -1.93
C ARG A 1106 -23.14 19.46 -1.28
N GLU A 1107 -24.27 18.80 -1.47
CA GLU A 1107 -24.52 17.44 -0.98
C GLU A 1107 -23.56 16.40 -1.61
N TRP A 1108 -23.18 16.62 -2.86
CA TRP A 1108 -22.14 15.81 -3.49
C TRP A 1108 -20.76 16.01 -2.84
N ALA A 1109 -20.39 17.25 -2.53
CA ALA A 1109 -19.06 17.57 -1.99
C ALA A 1109 -18.91 17.13 -0.52
N PHE A 1110 -19.89 17.45 0.34
CA PHE A 1110 -19.81 17.22 1.80
C PHE A 1110 -20.95 16.37 2.37
N GLY A 1111 -21.96 15.99 1.57
CA GLY A 1111 -23.18 15.34 2.06
C GLY A 1111 -23.09 13.83 2.30
N LYS A 1112 -22.51 13.09 1.34
CA LYS A 1112 -22.56 11.61 1.37
C LYS A 1112 -21.49 10.93 2.22
N THR A 1113 -20.27 11.44 2.22
CA THR A 1113 -19.14 10.83 2.94
C THR A 1113 -18.19 11.91 3.46
N PRO A 1114 -17.50 11.70 4.60
CA PRO A 1114 -16.59 12.69 5.18
C PRO A 1114 -15.29 12.84 4.38
N ASN A 1115 -15.04 11.95 3.42
CA ASN A 1115 -13.78 11.71 2.74
C ASN A 1115 -13.17 12.99 2.12
N MET A 1116 -13.93 13.76 1.35
CA MET A 1116 -13.44 14.97 0.69
C MET A 1116 -13.06 16.05 1.70
N LEU A 1117 -13.92 16.31 2.69
CA LEU A 1117 -13.68 17.30 3.73
C LEU A 1117 -12.49 16.93 4.61
N ASN A 1118 -12.42 15.67 5.05
CA ASN A 1118 -11.31 15.11 5.82
C ASN A 1118 -9.98 15.29 5.08
N VAL A 1119 -9.96 15.01 3.78
CA VAL A 1119 -8.76 15.22 2.97
C VAL A 1119 -8.43 16.71 2.88
N ALA A 1120 -9.37 17.61 2.60
CA ALA A 1120 -9.08 19.04 2.48
C ALA A 1120 -8.46 19.63 3.77
N VAL A 1121 -9.06 19.32 4.93
CA VAL A 1121 -8.62 19.82 6.24
C VAL A 1121 -7.25 19.27 6.62
N SER A 1122 -7.00 17.97 6.39
CA SER A 1122 -5.74 17.31 6.76
C SER A 1122 -4.53 17.65 5.87
N ARG A 1123 -4.70 18.51 4.86
CA ARG A 1123 -3.57 19.06 4.07
C ARG A 1123 -2.86 20.21 4.77
N ALA A 1124 -3.52 20.89 5.71
CA ALA A 1124 -2.98 22.03 6.45
C ALA A 1124 -2.22 21.57 7.69
N LYS A 1125 -0.96 21.99 7.84
CA LYS A 1125 -0.18 21.72 9.05
C LYS A 1125 -0.44 22.74 10.16
N GLN A 1126 -0.46 24.02 9.81
CA GLN A 1126 -0.53 25.14 10.76
C GLN A 1126 -1.85 25.90 10.68
N ASP A 1127 -2.31 26.24 9.47
CA ASP A 1127 -3.50 27.11 9.30
C ASP A 1127 -4.42 26.62 8.18
N PHE A 1128 -5.73 26.73 8.42
CA PHE A 1128 -6.78 26.38 7.46
C PHE A 1128 -7.80 27.50 7.34
N TYR A 1129 -7.94 28.05 6.13
CA TYR A 1129 -8.88 29.13 5.83
C TYR A 1129 -9.92 28.65 4.83
N VAL A 1130 -11.16 29.11 5.01
CA VAL A 1130 -12.28 28.80 4.12
C VAL A 1130 -12.83 30.10 3.54
N ILE A 1131 -13.10 30.12 2.23
CA ILE A 1131 -13.74 31.22 1.52
C ILE A 1131 -15.01 30.67 0.86
N GLY A 1132 -16.16 31.19 1.29
CA GLY A 1132 -17.44 30.85 0.68
C GLY A 1132 -18.64 31.20 1.55
N SER A 1133 -19.85 31.04 0.99
CA SER A 1133 -21.12 31.36 1.68
C SER A 1133 -21.32 30.47 2.91
N TYR A 1134 -21.23 31.04 4.11
CA TYR A 1134 -21.40 30.29 5.36
C TYR A 1134 -22.81 29.72 5.47
N ASN A 1135 -23.83 30.51 5.14
CA ASN A 1135 -25.22 30.09 5.26
C ASN A 1135 -25.57 28.94 4.28
N ALA A 1136 -24.95 28.91 3.09
CA ALA A 1136 -25.18 27.84 2.13
C ALA A 1136 -24.52 26.51 2.56
N TRP A 1137 -23.35 26.57 3.21
CA TRP A 1137 -22.57 25.37 3.47
C TRP A 1137 -22.65 24.85 4.90
N SER A 1138 -22.83 25.71 5.90
CA SER A 1138 -22.74 25.34 7.33
C SER A 1138 -23.76 24.30 7.79
N SER A 1139 -24.87 24.11 7.08
CA SER A 1139 -25.90 23.11 7.40
C SER A 1139 -25.75 21.77 6.64
N VAL A 1140 -24.72 21.62 5.80
CA VAL A 1140 -24.56 20.45 4.93
C VAL A 1140 -23.76 19.36 5.64
N ALA A 1141 -24.43 18.30 6.10
CA ALA A 1141 -23.86 17.07 6.68
C ALA A 1141 -22.68 17.32 7.65
N TYR A 1142 -21.42 17.15 7.20
CA TYR A 1142 -20.21 17.29 8.03
C TYR A 1142 -19.68 18.73 8.16
N ALA A 1143 -20.16 19.68 7.35
CA ALA A 1143 -19.76 21.09 7.39
C ALA A 1143 -20.06 21.84 8.71
N PRO A 1144 -21.05 21.47 9.55
CA PRO A 1144 -21.20 22.04 10.88
C PRO A 1144 -19.92 21.92 11.74
N GLN A 1145 -19.12 20.86 11.56
CA GLN A 1145 -17.86 20.67 12.30
C GLN A 1145 -16.81 21.73 11.92
N LEU A 1146 -16.82 22.21 10.67
CA LEU A 1146 -16.03 23.37 10.25
C LEU A 1146 -16.58 24.66 10.87
N GLY A 1147 -17.89 24.87 10.76
CA GLY A 1147 -18.55 26.10 11.18
C GLY A 1147 -18.52 26.35 12.68
N SER A 1148 -18.38 25.29 13.50
CA SER A 1148 -18.28 25.39 14.96
C SER A 1148 -16.85 25.56 15.49
N ARG A 1149 -15.83 25.20 14.70
CA ARG A 1149 -14.41 25.21 15.13
C ARG A 1149 -13.55 26.28 14.46
N LEU A 1150 -13.97 26.79 13.30
CA LEU A 1150 -13.35 27.95 12.67
C LEU A 1150 -13.99 29.23 13.19
N LEU A 1151 -13.19 30.29 13.30
CA LEU A 1151 -13.76 31.64 13.47
C LEU A 1151 -14.56 32.00 12.21
N ARG A 1152 -15.62 32.80 12.37
CA ARG A 1152 -16.39 33.34 11.25
C ARG A 1152 -16.16 34.84 11.14
N GLU A 1153 -15.76 35.30 9.96
CA GLU A 1153 -15.63 36.72 9.64
C GLU A 1153 -16.40 37.04 8.36
N ALA A 1154 -17.26 38.06 8.39
CA ALA A 1154 -17.88 38.56 7.18
C ALA A 1154 -16.80 39.22 6.30
N PHE A 1155 -16.65 38.77 5.05
CA PHE A 1155 -15.58 39.29 4.21
C PHE A 1155 -15.84 40.74 3.78
N VAL A 1156 -14.97 41.66 4.21
CA VAL A 1156 -14.96 43.06 3.78
C VAL A 1156 -13.73 43.31 2.91
N SER A 1157 -13.94 43.66 1.64
CA SER A 1157 -12.84 43.99 0.71
C SER A 1157 -12.22 45.34 1.08
N ARG A 1158 -10.89 45.43 1.06
CA ARG A 1158 -10.14 46.67 1.33
C ARG A 1158 -9.65 47.36 0.06
N HIS A 1159 -9.73 46.69 -1.09
CA HIS A 1159 -9.16 47.18 -2.37
C HIS A 1159 -10.22 47.32 -3.48
N GLN A 1160 -11.21 48.21 -3.30
CA GLN A 1160 -12.30 48.45 -4.26
C GLN A 1160 -11.82 48.95 -5.64
N GLU A 1161 -10.81 49.83 -5.71
CA GLU A 1161 -10.27 50.37 -6.97
C GLU A 1161 -9.50 49.31 -7.79
N MET A 1162 -8.75 48.44 -7.12
CA MET A 1162 -8.01 47.37 -7.79
C MET A 1162 -8.97 46.30 -8.34
N ARG A 1163 -10.07 46.02 -7.62
CA ARG A 1163 -11.22 45.24 -8.12
C ARG A 1163 -11.76 45.80 -9.43
N LEU A 1164 -12.08 47.09 -9.49
CA LEU A 1164 -12.59 47.73 -10.71
C LEU A 1164 -11.60 47.61 -11.88
N SER A 1165 -10.30 47.77 -11.63
CA SER A 1165 -9.26 47.66 -12.66
C SER A 1165 -9.05 46.23 -13.20
N MET A 1166 -9.32 45.18 -12.40
CA MET A 1166 -9.29 43.79 -12.87
C MET A 1166 -10.54 43.46 -13.70
N PHE A 1167 -11.67 44.14 -13.47
CA PHE A 1167 -12.94 43.93 -14.17
C PHE A 1167 -13.01 44.53 -15.58
N GLU A 1168 -12.32 45.65 -15.85
CA GLU A 1168 -12.42 46.34 -17.15
C GLU A 1168 -11.89 45.52 -18.35
N LYS A 1169 -11.14 44.42 -18.14
CA LYS A 1169 -10.56 43.64 -19.24
C LYS A 1169 -10.91 42.15 -19.30
N ILE A 1170 -11.43 41.53 -18.24
CA ILE A 1170 -11.97 40.16 -18.38
C ILE A 1170 -13.21 40.18 -19.30
N SER A 1171 -13.99 41.27 -19.30
CA SER A 1171 -15.08 41.48 -20.28
C SER A 1171 -14.60 41.84 -21.70
N MET A 1172 -13.31 42.12 -21.91
CA MET A 1172 -12.73 42.37 -23.25
C MET A 1172 -12.17 41.11 -23.92
N PHE A 1173 -12.03 39.98 -23.21
CA PHE A 1173 -11.60 38.71 -23.80
C PHE A 1173 -12.78 37.81 -24.25
N ASP A 1174 -14.02 38.17 -23.88
CA ASP A 1174 -15.27 37.57 -24.37
C ASP A 1174 -15.87 38.34 -25.57
N LYS A 1175 -15.05 39.08 -26.32
CA LYS A 1175 -15.43 39.69 -27.61
C LYS A 1175 -14.51 39.29 -28.74
#